data_AF-A0A950C0D8-F1
#
_entry.id   AF-A0A950C0D8-F1
#
_cell.length_a   1.000
_cell.length_b   1.000
_cell.length_c   1.000
_cell.angle_alpha   90.00
_cell.angle_beta   90.00
_cell.angle_gamma   90.00
#
_symmetry.space_group_name_H-M   'P 1'
#
loop_
_entity.id
_entity.type
_entity.pdbx_description
1 polymer ?
#
loop_
_entity_poly.entity_id
_entity_poly.type
_entity_poly.pdbx_seq_one_letter_code
_entity_poly.pdbx_strand_id
1 'polypeptide(L)'
;AADWRSGMLCNDFARRLRDLEPEIRNVKNLWVLSGCDVDQQCWSSEGLGQTVFSHYVIEALRGKAAGPDRRLTLAELHDYVFKNVRNWAWNARRAIQEPVLLPRESPGSGKTAGDPNRRTPASVHLASVEVAPTPEPPPATSRAALEEAWKHYEALDSLVPHPSVYSPRRWREYRAALVRKEELIRAGATAEQVGVIGGRLSALEIALQSERFLLRLPESSQNNLVMSVVQGGVLDSRSAEPAEFLRFWSPPPDLTPARVWEELRANESWSGAEPRQPYRCGIDDFLIRRAASDSFNNLGIAASRLRQTRDNEYPQPAEAHYLIMLDKYLTPLRNQRHSSLWARVNQAIRLRRLAERTALGIADADSGYPRSEEVYPWIKPLVERADEARRLGEDQIFSTEDAAWSQADKYLASADQLYQAALSRASRVRSALITRDRVLANLPDYSRWLAHRHPDDLLKDDLSTTFGDLWTQVHFLAGQLEIPGDGAAVEALGQSERAVAAGFEQVLQQFADQQNKFSQDRVREDCEVATAAAAVPFADTRLRTLFWERLETIQDHDREVAAKAEPAEPPSEKKKEAVQLRYRRAQVQGLMALGALGRAWFDEPGFKDQVDFEQTRERILSPIAETENEARAWWKQIAQAGDSIGLRWRSLAPEIDEALTGEDSSRAELRIVQDRFKKADRLGRLIDGGAPAVLESKIEATGIYRQKRVYDLLIWLAERAWRDHWFDDDARAIKPYYRAAGLRIANDAGKLALKSSDPDAARMKEL
;
A
#
# COMPACT_ATOMS: atom_id res chain seq x y z
N ALA A 1 21.00 -2.89 14.14
CA ALA A 1 20.72 -3.36 12.76
C ALA A 1 20.95 -2.20 11.80
N ALA A 2 20.85 -2.40 10.48
CA ALA A 2 20.73 -1.28 9.54
C ALA A 2 19.37 -0.59 9.74
N ASP A 3 19.30 0.71 9.46
CA ASP A 3 18.08 1.49 9.35
C ASP A 3 18.25 2.56 8.27
N TRP A 4 17.83 2.22 7.06
CA TRP A 4 17.96 3.09 5.89
C TRP A 4 17.25 4.45 6.02
N ARG A 5 16.25 4.60 6.92
CA ARG A 5 15.53 5.87 7.15
C ARG A 5 16.45 6.88 7.85
N SER A 6 17.33 6.35 8.70
CA SER A 6 18.38 7.13 9.35
C SER A 6 19.61 7.31 8.46
N GLY A 7 19.69 6.63 7.31
CA GLY A 7 20.89 6.55 6.49
C GLY A 7 21.89 5.49 6.94
N MET A 8 21.56 4.69 7.96
CA MET A 8 22.45 3.65 8.47
C MET A 8 22.32 2.36 7.64
N LEU A 9 23.05 2.27 6.52
CA LEU A 9 23.04 1.08 5.65
C LEU A 9 23.76 -0.13 6.25
N CYS A 10 24.69 0.13 7.16
CA CYS A 10 25.28 -0.85 8.05
C CYS A 10 25.55 -0.17 9.40
N ASN A 11 25.52 -0.93 10.49
CA ASN A 11 25.83 -0.38 11.81
C ASN A 11 27.34 -0.05 11.90
N ASP A 12 27.71 1.21 12.08
CA ASP A 12 29.11 1.65 12.23
C ASP A 12 29.48 1.98 13.69
N PHE A 13 28.58 1.74 14.65
CA PHE A 13 28.75 2.11 16.06
C PHE A 13 30.06 1.61 16.66
N ALA A 14 30.37 0.31 16.54
CA ALA A 14 31.60 -0.25 17.11
C ALA A 14 32.86 0.39 16.51
N ARG A 15 32.80 0.84 15.26
CA ARG A 15 33.90 1.52 14.59
C ARG A 15 34.09 2.93 15.13
N ARG A 16 33.00 3.70 15.24
CA ARG A 16 33.00 5.03 15.86
C ARG A 16 33.46 4.98 17.32
N LEU A 17 33.04 3.94 18.05
CA LEU A 17 33.48 3.72 19.42
C LEU A 17 34.99 3.44 19.52
N ARG A 18 35.55 2.68 18.57
CA ARG A 18 37.00 2.47 18.48
C ARG A 18 37.76 3.76 18.16
N ASP A 19 37.20 4.63 17.31
CA ASP A 19 37.82 5.93 17.01
C ASP A 19 37.90 6.84 18.25
N LEU A 20 36.99 6.67 19.22
CA LEU A 20 37.00 7.36 20.51
C LEU A 20 37.94 6.72 21.55
N GLU A 21 38.61 5.61 21.24
CA GLU A 21 39.49 4.93 22.20
C GLU A 21 40.60 5.83 22.79
N PRO A 22 41.27 6.72 22.01
CA PRO A 22 42.23 7.68 22.58
C PRO A 22 41.61 8.62 23.62
N GLU A 23 40.38 9.07 23.40
CA GLU A 23 39.65 9.94 24.33
C GLU A 23 39.23 9.17 25.59
N ILE A 24 38.70 7.95 25.42
CA ILE A 24 38.42 7.03 26.52
C ILE A 24 39.69 6.77 27.33
N ARG A 25 40.85 6.67 26.65
CA ARG A 25 42.13 6.45 27.30
C ARG A 25 42.53 7.59 28.24
N ASN A 26 42.22 8.83 27.86
CA ASN A 26 42.54 10.02 28.64
C ASN A 26 41.67 10.19 29.90
N VAL A 27 40.53 9.50 30.01
CA VAL A 27 39.63 9.60 31.17
C VAL A 27 39.94 8.51 32.21
N LYS A 28 40.72 8.86 33.25
CA LYS A 28 41.28 7.94 34.27
C LYS A 28 40.37 6.78 34.72
N ASN A 29 39.11 7.06 35.05
CA ASN A 29 38.17 6.10 35.65
C ASN A 29 37.05 5.62 34.70
N LEU A 30 37.20 5.82 33.39
CA LEU A 30 36.24 5.35 32.40
C LEU A 30 36.70 4.03 31.76
N TRP A 31 35.80 3.05 31.74
CA TRP A 31 35.91 1.80 31.00
C TRP A 31 34.65 1.61 30.18
N VAL A 32 34.80 1.08 28.97
CA VAL A 32 33.64 0.82 28.09
C VAL A 32 33.66 -0.63 27.63
N LEU A 33 32.61 -1.37 27.94
CA LEU A 33 32.40 -2.74 27.45
C LEU A 33 31.40 -2.70 26.30
N SER A 34 31.87 -2.99 25.08
CA SER A 34 31.05 -3.11 23.88
C SER A 34 30.64 -4.57 23.65
N GLY A 35 29.40 -4.79 23.20
CA GLY A 35 28.87 -6.14 22.98
C GLY A 35 29.40 -6.87 21.74
N CYS A 36 30.12 -6.19 20.86
CA CYS A 36 30.78 -6.77 19.69
C CYS A 36 31.91 -5.86 19.18
N ASP A 37 32.84 -6.41 18.38
CA ASP A 37 33.89 -5.67 17.70
C ASP A 37 33.40 -5.07 16.36
N VAL A 38 34.25 -4.27 15.73
CA VAL A 38 34.08 -3.71 14.40
C VAL A 38 33.74 -4.81 13.39
N ASP A 39 32.76 -4.51 12.55
CA ASP A 39 32.24 -5.42 11.52
C ASP A 39 31.58 -6.70 12.06
N GLN A 40 31.28 -6.78 13.37
CA GLN A 40 30.47 -7.85 13.97
C GLN A 40 29.05 -7.39 14.37
N GLN A 41 28.15 -8.35 14.59
CA GLN A 41 26.75 -8.10 14.98
C GLN A 41 26.51 -8.55 16.41
N CYS A 42 25.78 -7.74 17.18
CA CYS A 42 25.24 -8.17 18.46
C CYS A 42 23.94 -8.95 18.21
N TRP A 43 23.93 -10.23 18.59
CA TRP A 43 22.81 -11.13 18.30
C TRP A 43 21.74 -11.10 19.40
N SER A 44 20.48 -11.13 18.98
CA SER A 44 19.33 -11.46 19.81
C SER A 44 19.14 -12.97 19.87
N SER A 45 18.60 -13.45 20.99
CA SER A 45 18.16 -14.84 21.14
C SER A 45 16.64 -14.89 21.29
N GLU A 46 16.00 -15.72 20.47
CA GLU A 46 14.58 -16.06 20.61
C GLU A 46 14.36 -16.85 21.91
N GLY A 47 15.30 -17.74 22.26
CA GLY A 47 15.27 -18.58 23.47
C GLY A 47 15.32 -17.81 24.79
N LEU A 48 16.14 -16.75 24.82
CA LEU A 48 16.43 -15.99 26.02
C LEU A 48 15.63 -14.68 26.14
N GLY A 49 14.91 -14.27 25.07
CA GLY A 49 14.10 -13.04 25.04
C GLY A 49 14.91 -11.73 25.11
N GLN A 50 16.22 -11.78 24.87
CA GLN A 50 17.11 -10.63 24.97
C GLN A 50 18.36 -10.80 24.11
N THR A 51 19.24 -9.79 24.08
CA THR A 51 20.55 -9.96 23.44
C THR A 51 21.42 -10.90 24.25
N VAL A 52 22.22 -11.70 23.55
CA VAL A 52 23.13 -12.69 24.17
C VAL A 52 24.18 -12.00 25.03
N PHE A 53 24.61 -10.80 24.59
CA PHE A 53 25.48 -9.94 25.37
C PHE A 53 24.83 -9.52 26.70
N SER A 54 23.61 -8.98 26.66
CA SER A 54 22.87 -8.58 27.86
C SER A 54 22.65 -9.76 28.80
N HIS A 55 22.30 -10.93 28.25
CA HIS A 55 22.12 -12.16 29.02
C HIS A 55 23.38 -12.49 29.84
N TYR A 56 24.55 -12.61 29.19
CA TYR A 56 25.76 -13.00 29.89
C TYR A 56 26.31 -11.92 30.82
N VAL A 57 26.03 -10.63 30.57
CA VAL A 57 26.30 -9.56 31.53
C VAL A 57 25.46 -9.75 32.80
N ILE A 58 24.16 -10.00 32.66
CA ILE A 58 23.26 -10.25 33.79
C ILE A 58 23.71 -11.48 34.57
N GLU A 59 24.04 -12.57 33.88
CA GLU A 59 24.51 -13.81 34.52
C GLU A 59 25.84 -13.63 35.26
N ALA A 60 26.76 -12.83 34.71
CA ALA A 60 28.00 -12.46 35.39
C ALA A 60 27.71 -11.68 36.69
N LEU A 61 26.81 -10.70 36.63
CA LEU A 61 26.36 -9.92 37.78
C LEU A 61 25.57 -10.73 38.82
N ARG A 62 25.05 -11.91 38.46
CA ARG A 62 24.46 -12.89 39.39
C ARG A 62 25.50 -13.78 40.07
N GLY A 63 26.78 -13.59 39.78
CA GLY A 63 27.88 -14.31 40.42
C GLY A 63 28.48 -15.44 39.60
N LYS A 64 28.00 -15.71 38.36
CA LYS A 64 28.62 -16.76 37.52
C LYS A 64 30.04 -16.43 37.04
N ALA A 65 30.41 -15.15 37.07
CA ALA A 65 31.74 -14.68 36.69
C ALA A 65 32.66 -14.43 37.90
N ALA A 66 32.11 -14.29 39.11
CA ALA A 66 32.90 -13.92 40.28
C ALA A 66 33.76 -15.08 40.78
N GLY A 67 34.98 -14.76 41.18
CA GLY A 67 35.88 -15.70 41.82
C GLY A 67 35.41 -16.18 43.21
N PRO A 68 36.21 -17.04 43.87
CA PRO A 68 35.88 -17.61 45.18
C PRO A 68 35.64 -16.57 46.28
N ASP A 69 36.19 -15.37 46.13
CA ASP A 69 36.05 -14.25 47.06
C ASP A 69 34.71 -13.51 46.92
N ARG A 70 33.86 -13.92 45.96
CA ARG A 70 32.57 -13.31 45.61
C ARG A 70 32.66 -11.84 45.19
N ARG A 71 33.85 -11.36 44.83
CA ARG A 71 34.06 -10.02 44.31
C ARG A 71 34.15 -10.12 42.81
N LEU A 72 33.25 -9.44 42.11
CA LEU A 72 33.31 -9.34 40.66
C LEU A 72 34.24 -8.19 40.26
N THR A 73 35.32 -8.53 39.57
CA THR A 73 36.23 -7.57 38.94
C THR A 73 35.83 -7.29 37.48
N LEU A 74 36.33 -6.20 36.92
CA LEU A 74 36.11 -5.87 35.51
C LEU A 74 36.74 -6.91 34.57
N ALA A 75 37.91 -7.46 34.92
CA ALA A 75 38.53 -8.54 34.15
C ALA A 75 37.65 -9.80 34.12
N GLU A 76 37.16 -10.25 35.28
CA GLU A 76 36.28 -11.42 35.37
C GLU A 76 34.97 -11.22 34.60
N LEU A 77 34.34 -10.04 34.72
CA LEU A 77 33.15 -9.71 33.94
C LEU A 77 33.44 -9.79 32.44
N HIS A 78 34.51 -9.15 31.97
CA HIS A 78 34.88 -9.15 30.56
C HIS A 78 35.17 -10.56 30.05
N ASP A 79 36.01 -11.33 30.74
CA ASP A 79 36.44 -12.66 30.28
C ASP A 79 35.27 -13.64 30.24
N TYR A 80 34.37 -13.58 31.23
CA TYR A 80 33.14 -14.36 31.25
C TYR A 80 32.23 -13.99 30.08
N VAL A 81 31.95 -12.70 29.89
CA VAL A 81 31.06 -12.22 28.82
C VAL A 81 31.66 -12.52 27.45
N PHE A 82 32.95 -12.27 27.26
CA PHE A 82 33.68 -12.56 26.02
C PHE A 82 33.57 -14.03 25.65
N LYS A 83 33.95 -14.93 26.56
CA LYS A 83 33.93 -16.38 26.33
C LYS A 83 32.54 -16.87 25.97
N ASN A 84 31.53 -16.52 26.77
CA ASN A 84 30.19 -17.06 26.61
C ASN A 84 29.46 -16.49 25.39
N VAL A 85 29.60 -15.19 25.12
CA VAL A 85 29.01 -14.56 23.91
C VAL A 85 29.63 -15.15 22.64
N ARG A 86 30.97 -15.29 22.60
CA ARG A 86 31.67 -15.88 21.44
C ARG A 86 31.22 -17.30 21.18
N ASN A 87 31.18 -18.12 22.23
CA ASN A 87 30.77 -19.52 22.15
C ASN A 87 29.32 -19.66 21.67
N TRP A 88 28.41 -18.90 22.27
CA TRP A 88 27.00 -18.93 21.91
C TRP A 88 26.79 -18.47 20.46
N ALA A 89 27.38 -17.35 20.04
CA ALA A 89 27.20 -16.82 18.68
C ALA A 89 27.66 -17.82 17.61
N TRP A 90 28.77 -18.52 17.86
CA TRP A 90 29.25 -19.55 16.93
C TRP A 90 28.35 -20.78 16.91
N ASN A 91 27.95 -21.27 18.08
CA ASN A 91 27.18 -22.51 18.19
C ASN A 91 25.72 -22.34 17.77
N ALA A 92 25.12 -21.19 18.08
CA ALA A 92 23.71 -20.91 17.78
C ALA A 92 23.49 -20.28 16.39
N ARG A 93 24.45 -19.51 15.86
CA ARG A 93 24.30 -18.71 14.63
C ARG A 93 25.38 -18.94 13.57
N ARG A 94 26.45 -19.68 13.90
CA ARG A 94 27.68 -19.76 13.07
C ARG A 94 28.25 -18.37 12.73
N ALA A 95 28.09 -17.44 13.66
CA ALA A 95 28.49 -16.06 13.50
C ALA A 95 29.61 -15.69 14.49
N ILE A 96 30.30 -14.59 14.21
CA ILE A 96 31.33 -14.05 15.09
C ILE A 96 30.76 -12.87 15.86
N GLN A 97 30.88 -12.95 17.18
CA GLN A 97 30.59 -11.87 18.11
C GLN A 97 31.60 -11.92 19.25
N GLU A 98 32.46 -10.92 19.32
CA GLU A 98 33.55 -10.79 20.27
C GLU A 98 33.36 -9.47 21.02
N PRO A 99 32.87 -9.50 22.27
CA PRO A 99 32.82 -8.33 23.13
C PRO A 99 34.20 -7.66 23.25
N VAL A 100 34.22 -6.34 23.41
CA VAL A 100 35.48 -5.57 23.48
C VAL A 100 35.47 -4.70 24.72
N LEU A 101 36.52 -4.80 25.53
CA LEU A 101 36.80 -3.85 26.60
C LEU A 101 37.71 -2.73 26.10
N LEU A 102 37.30 -1.48 26.31
CA LEU A 102 38.06 -0.28 25.96
C LEU A 102 38.53 0.48 27.22
N PRO A 103 39.77 1.01 27.20
CA PRO A 103 40.75 0.87 26.12
C PRO A 103 41.33 -0.56 26.02
N ARG A 104 41.80 -0.93 24.83
CA ARG A 104 42.48 -2.20 24.59
C ARG A 104 43.88 -2.18 25.21
N GLU A 105 44.30 -3.33 25.72
CA GLU A 105 45.70 -3.54 26.11
C GLU A 105 46.56 -3.58 24.83
N SER A 106 47.67 -2.82 24.79
CA SER A 106 48.50 -2.71 23.59
C SER A 106 49.34 -3.98 23.39
N PRO A 107 49.19 -4.73 22.29
CA PRO A 107 50.02 -5.91 22.03
C PRO A 107 51.40 -5.44 21.56
N GLY A 108 52.40 -5.50 22.44
CA GLY A 108 53.78 -5.14 22.13
C GLY A 108 54.54 -4.39 23.23
N SER A 109 53.88 -3.89 24.27
CA SER A 109 54.59 -3.39 25.46
C SER A 109 54.92 -4.56 26.40
N GLY A 110 55.80 -5.45 25.94
CA GLY A 110 56.58 -6.27 26.85
C GLY A 110 57.34 -5.31 27.78
N LYS A 111 56.81 -5.12 28.99
CA LYS A 111 57.42 -4.31 30.05
C LYS A 111 57.82 -2.87 29.64
N THR A 112 56.86 -2.01 29.32
CA THR A 112 56.97 -0.56 29.66
C THR A 112 55.60 0.12 29.64
N ALA A 113 55.22 0.60 30.82
CA ALA A 113 54.23 1.65 31.08
C ALA A 113 52.83 1.48 30.44
N GLY A 114 51.99 0.67 31.08
CA GLY A 114 50.61 1.12 31.25
C GLY A 114 50.65 2.52 31.87
N ASP A 115 49.74 3.41 31.45
CA ASP A 115 49.59 4.74 32.06
C ASP A 115 49.69 4.58 33.60
N PRO A 116 50.75 5.13 34.25
CA PRO A 116 51.07 4.83 35.65
C PRO A 116 49.94 5.22 36.61
N ASN A 117 48.92 5.93 36.13
CA ASN A 117 47.76 6.35 36.89
C ASN A 117 46.47 5.54 36.65
N ARG A 118 46.42 4.57 35.72
CA ARG A 118 45.21 3.77 35.49
C ARG A 118 45.30 2.39 36.15
N ARG A 119 44.24 2.01 36.87
CA ARG A 119 44.07 0.68 37.48
C ARG A 119 43.95 -0.39 36.40
N THR A 120 44.54 -1.57 36.59
CA THR A 120 44.32 -2.71 35.67
C THR A 120 42.88 -3.23 35.79
N PRO A 121 42.28 -3.83 34.75
CA PRO A 121 40.91 -4.37 34.83
C PRO A 121 40.70 -5.34 35.99
N ALA A 122 41.69 -6.16 36.33
CA ALA A 122 41.64 -7.09 37.46
C ALA A 122 41.59 -6.39 38.83
N SER A 123 42.04 -5.13 38.93
CA SER A 123 42.00 -4.33 40.16
C SER A 123 40.76 -3.43 40.28
N VAL A 124 39.91 -3.40 39.25
CA VAL A 124 38.66 -2.63 39.26
C VAL A 124 37.54 -3.52 39.81
N HIS A 125 37.17 -3.27 41.07
CA HIS A 125 36.01 -3.90 41.70
C HIS A 125 34.71 -3.27 41.17
N LEU A 126 33.80 -4.11 40.66
CA LEU A 126 32.50 -3.68 40.17
C LEU A 126 31.40 -3.88 41.21
N ALA A 127 31.32 -5.08 41.77
CA ALA A 127 30.31 -5.44 42.76
C ALA A 127 30.75 -6.63 43.62
N SER A 128 30.21 -6.71 44.83
CA SER A 128 30.19 -7.95 45.61
C SER A 128 28.87 -8.66 45.30
N VAL A 129 28.94 -9.89 44.82
CA VAL A 129 27.77 -10.59 44.26
C VAL A 129 27.36 -11.76 45.15
N GLU A 130 26.08 -11.79 45.49
CA GLU A 130 25.44 -12.98 46.06
C GLU A 130 24.84 -13.80 44.92
N VAL A 131 24.97 -15.13 45.01
CA VAL A 131 24.44 -16.04 44.00
C VAL A 131 22.92 -15.95 44.03
N ALA A 132 22.35 -15.24 43.06
CA ALA A 132 20.91 -15.16 42.88
C ALA A 132 20.42 -16.40 42.11
N PRO A 133 19.23 -16.92 42.41
CA PRO A 133 18.65 -18.01 41.65
C PRO A 133 18.44 -17.58 40.19
N THR A 134 18.60 -18.54 39.28
CA THR A 134 18.27 -18.35 37.86
C THR A 134 16.78 -17.98 37.76
N PRO A 135 16.42 -16.91 37.02
CA PRO A 135 15.02 -16.56 36.80
C PRO A 135 14.28 -17.71 36.13
N GLU A 136 12.97 -17.75 36.36
CA GLU A 136 12.10 -18.58 35.54
C GLU A 136 12.24 -18.18 34.06
N PRO A 137 12.20 -19.17 33.15
CA PRO A 137 12.24 -18.88 31.72
C PRO A 137 11.04 -17.99 31.34
N PRO A 138 11.20 -17.11 30.34
CA PRO A 138 10.09 -16.32 29.86
C PRO A 138 8.92 -17.24 29.44
N PRO A 139 7.67 -16.80 29.63
CA PRO A 139 6.51 -17.59 29.23
C PRO A 139 6.57 -17.90 27.74
N ALA A 140 5.95 -19.02 27.35
CA ALA A 140 5.86 -19.39 25.95
C ALA A 140 5.13 -18.32 25.13
N THR A 141 5.58 -18.13 23.90
CA THR A 141 4.97 -17.20 22.94
C THR A 141 3.50 -17.56 22.72
N SER A 142 2.59 -16.58 22.86
CA SER A 142 1.16 -16.83 22.64
C SER A 142 0.83 -16.89 21.15
N ARG A 143 0.73 -18.10 20.60
CA ARG A 143 0.39 -18.35 19.19
C ARG A 143 -0.98 -17.78 18.82
N ALA A 144 -1.98 -17.95 19.68
CA ALA A 144 -3.34 -17.46 19.45
C ALA A 144 -3.39 -15.93 19.29
N ALA A 145 -2.61 -15.19 20.08
CA ALA A 145 -2.56 -13.73 19.99
C ALA A 145 -1.93 -13.22 18.68
N LEU A 146 -1.00 -14.00 18.10
CA LEU A 146 -0.44 -13.72 16.78
C LEU A 146 -1.48 -14.00 15.70
N GLU A 147 -2.11 -15.17 15.72
CA GLU A 147 -3.15 -15.56 14.74
C GLU A 147 -4.30 -14.56 14.69
N GLU A 148 -4.78 -14.08 15.85
CA GLU A 148 -5.82 -13.04 15.92
C GLU A 148 -5.38 -11.73 15.24
N ALA A 149 -4.16 -11.27 15.52
CA ALA A 149 -3.64 -10.04 14.93
C ALA A 149 -3.51 -10.13 13.40
N TRP A 150 -3.05 -11.27 12.88
CA TRP A 150 -2.91 -11.50 11.43
C TRP A 150 -4.25 -11.75 10.72
N LYS A 151 -5.27 -12.25 11.43
CA LYS A 151 -6.64 -12.31 10.90
C LYS A 151 -7.24 -10.92 10.65
N HIS A 152 -6.96 -9.95 11.52
CA HIS A 152 -7.38 -8.56 11.29
C HIS A 152 -6.68 -7.96 10.07
N TYR A 153 -5.39 -8.26 9.90
CA TYR A 153 -4.64 -7.88 8.71
C TYR A 153 -5.27 -8.45 7.43
N GLU A 154 -5.60 -9.74 7.40
CA GLU A 154 -6.26 -10.39 6.25
C GLU A 154 -7.62 -9.74 5.93
N ALA A 155 -8.39 -9.36 6.95
CA ALA A 155 -9.65 -8.63 6.78
C ALA A 155 -9.45 -7.23 6.17
N LEU A 156 -8.38 -6.53 6.53
CA LEU A 156 -8.05 -5.22 5.93
C LEU A 156 -7.47 -5.34 4.51
N ASP A 157 -6.61 -6.34 4.27
CA ASP A 157 -5.97 -6.62 2.97
C ASP A 157 -7.00 -7.10 1.93
N SER A 158 -8.15 -7.61 2.36
CA SER A 158 -9.27 -8.03 1.49
C SER A 158 -10.31 -6.93 1.23
N LEU A 159 -10.15 -5.72 1.80
CA LEU A 159 -11.10 -4.62 1.57
C LEU A 159 -11.11 -4.18 0.11
N VAL A 160 -12.28 -3.74 -0.36
CA VAL A 160 -12.46 -3.17 -1.71
C VAL A 160 -13.19 -1.82 -1.60
N PRO A 161 -12.57 -0.67 -1.88
CA PRO A 161 -11.20 -0.50 -2.34
C PRO A 161 -10.17 -0.96 -1.30
N HIS A 162 -9.02 -1.44 -1.78
CA HIS A 162 -7.88 -1.82 -0.94
C HIS A 162 -7.27 -0.58 -0.25
N PRO A 163 -6.76 -0.67 0.99
CA PRO A 163 -6.16 0.46 1.72
C PRO A 163 -5.07 1.23 0.96
N SER A 164 -4.26 0.56 0.15
CA SER A 164 -3.22 1.21 -0.68
C SER A 164 -3.76 2.20 -1.74
N VAL A 165 -5.06 2.16 -2.01
CA VAL A 165 -5.71 3.06 -2.98
C VAL A 165 -5.98 4.44 -2.37
N TYR A 166 -6.50 4.46 -1.14
CA TYR A 166 -7.02 5.69 -0.51
C TYR A 166 -6.23 6.15 0.73
N SER A 167 -5.48 5.27 1.39
CA SER A 167 -4.70 5.57 2.61
C SER A 167 -3.36 4.78 2.65
N PRO A 168 -2.52 4.85 1.59
CA PRO A 168 -1.31 4.04 1.46
C PRO A 168 -0.29 4.25 2.59
N ARG A 169 -0.14 5.47 3.12
CA ARG A 169 0.77 5.72 4.24
C ARG A 169 0.29 5.02 5.50
N ARG A 170 -0.99 5.19 5.88
CA ARG A 170 -1.55 4.53 7.06
C ARG A 170 -1.57 3.00 6.91
N TRP A 171 -1.76 2.50 5.70
CA TRP A 171 -1.66 1.07 5.44
C TRP A 171 -0.25 0.52 5.74
N ARG A 172 0.80 1.23 5.32
CA ARG A 172 2.18 0.85 5.65
C ARG A 172 2.48 0.97 7.13
N GLU A 173 1.96 2.01 7.78
CA GLU A 173 2.11 2.19 9.22
C GLU A 173 1.46 1.04 9.99
N TYR A 174 0.26 0.62 9.60
CA TYR A 174 -0.42 -0.56 10.17
C TYR A 174 0.43 -1.81 10.02
N ARG A 175 0.97 -2.06 8.83
CA ARG A 175 1.85 -3.20 8.52
C ARG A 175 3.12 -3.20 9.39
N ALA A 176 3.78 -2.05 9.52
CA ALA A 176 4.97 -1.91 10.36
C ALA A 176 4.65 -2.10 11.85
N ALA A 177 3.54 -1.55 12.33
CA ALA A 177 3.07 -1.71 13.70
C ALA A 177 2.69 -3.16 14.02
N LEU A 178 2.10 -3.89 13.06
CA LEU A 178 1.73 -5.29 13.20
C LEU A 178 2.97 -6.19 13.32
N VAL A 179 3.95 -6.00 12.44
CA VAL A 179 5.25 -6.69 12.54
C VAL A 179 5.90 -6.38 13.89
N ARG A 180 5.87 -5.12 14.33
CA ARG A 180 6.42 -4.73 15.64
C ARG A 180 5.68 -5.38 16.81
N LYS A 181 4.35 -5.53 16.75
CA LYS A 181 3.57 -6.25 17.75
C LYS A 181 4.02 -7.72 17.83
N GLU A 182 4.21 -8.37 16.69
CA GLU A 182 4.71 -9.74 16.63
C GLU A 182 6.12 -9.86 17.24
N GLU A 183 7.04 -8.97 16.88
CA GLU A 183 8.39 -8.94 17.47
C GLU A 183 8.35 -8.81 19.00
N LEU A 184 7.48 -7.94 19.54
CA LEU A 184 7.32 -7.77 20.98
C LEU A 184 6.78 -9.02 21.66
N ILE A 185 5.76 -9.67 21.07
CA ILE A 185 5.19 -10.92 21.59
C ILE A 185 6.27 -12.02 21.62
N ARG A 186 7.05 -12.16 20.54
CA ARG A 186 8.16 -13.12 20.45
C ARG A 186 9.30 -12.82 21.43
N ALA A 187 9.56 -11.54 21.70
CA ALA A 187 10.55 -11.12 22.69
C ALA A 187 10.09 -11.30 24.15
N GLY A 188 8.85 -11.77 24.39
CA GLY A 188 8.31 -11.96 25.74
C GLY A 188 7.90 -10.65 26.42
N ALA A 189 7.55 -9.62 25.66
CA ALA A 189 7.06 -8.35 26.20
C ALA A 189 5.79 -8.53 27.05
N THR A 190 5.60 -7.67 28.04
CA THR A 190 4.42 -7.72 28.91
C THR A 190 3.14 -7.35 28.15
N ALA A 191 1.98 -7.77 28.66
CA ALA A 191 0.70 -7.40 28.07
C ALA A 191 0.50 -5.88 27.96
N GLU A 192 1.02 -5.11 28.92
CA GLU A 192 1.01 -3.64 28.88
C GLU A 192 1.84 -3.09 27.72
N GLN A 193 3.06 -3.59 27.53
CA GLN A 193 3.95 -3.18 26.44
C GLN A 193 3.35 -3.51 25.06
N VAL A 194 2.74 -4.68 24.92
CA VAL A 194 2.03 -5.10 23.71
C VAL A 194 0.76 -4.26 23.50
N GLY A 195 0.07 -3.90 24.58
CA GLY A 195 -1.16 -3.11 24.57
C GLY A 195 -1.00 -1.71 23.95
N VAL A 196 0.16 -1.06 24.13
CA VAL A 196 0.45 0.25 23.51
C VAL A 196 0.38 0.17 21.99
N ILE A 197 1.02 -0.84 21.39
CA ILE A 197 0.97 -1.05 19.92
C ILE A 197 -0.41 -1.55 19.50
N GLY A 198 -1.06 -2.38 20.33
CA GLY A 198 -2.45 -2.80 20.12
C GLY A 198 -3.41 -1.62 19.95
N GLY A 199 -3.31 -0.60 20.81
CA GLY A 199 -4.11 0.62 20.70
C GLY A 199 -3.85 1.39 19.40
N ARG A 200 -2.58 1.46 18.95
CA ARG A 200 -2.23 2.09 17.66
C ARG A 200 -2.84 1.34 16.47
N LEU A 201 -2.78 0.00 16.47
CA LEU A 201 -3.36 -0.83 15.42
C LEU A 201 -4.88 -0.64 15.33
N SER A 202 -5.58 -0.61 16.47
CA SER A 202 -7.02 -0.37 16.50
C SER A 202 -7.40 1.03 15.99
N ALA A 203 -6.62 2.07 16.33
CA ALA A 203 -6.84 3.41 15.79
C ALA A 203 -6.64 3.46 14.26
N LEU A 204 -5.60 2.79 13.76
CA LEU A 204 -5.35 2.67 12.32
C LEU A 204 -6.44 1.86 11.60
N GLU A 205 -6.92 0.75 12.17
CA GLU A 205 -8.04 -0.04 11.65
C GLU A 205 -9.30 0.81 11.46
N ILE A 206 -9.68 1.58 12.49
CA ILE A 206 -10.84 2.48 12.43
C ILE A 206 -10.64 3.56 11.35
N ALA A 207 -9.44 4.14 11.26
CA ALA A 207 -9.13 5.16 10.25
C ALA A 207 -9.23 4.58 8.83
N LEU A 208 -8.62 3.42 8.58
CA LEU A 208 -8.66 2.74 7.28
C LEU A 208 -10.10 2.41 6.88
N GLN A 209 -10.90 1.86 7.79
CA GLN A 209 -12.30 1.53 7.50
C GLN A 209 -13.15 2.78 7.22
N SER A 210 -12.99 3.85 8.02
CA SER A 210 -13.81 5.06 7.89
C SER A 210 -13.46 5.92 6.67
N GLU A 211 -12.20 5.94 6.24
CA GLU A 211 -11.75 6.72 5.07
C GLU A 211 -12.00 6.04 3.72
N ARG A 212 -12.38 4.76 3.73
CA ARG A 212 -12.62 3.95 2.53
C ARG A 212 -13.67 4.58 1.60
N PHE A 213 -14.68 5.24 2.17
CA PHE A 213 -15.86 5.71 1.45
C PHE A 213 -16.01 7.24 1.46
N LEU A 214 -16.49 7.79 0.35
CA LEU A 214 -16.86 9.20 0.24
C LEU A 214 -18.35 9.39 0.57
N LEU A 215 -18.70 9.25 1.85
CA LEU A 215 -20.09 9.33 2.32
C LEU A 215 -20.74 10.72 2.17
N ARG A 216 -19.98 11.75 1.77
CA ARG A 216 -20.47 13.14 1.60
C ARG A 216 -21.18 13.41 0.25
N LEU A 217 -21.59 12.38 -0.49
CA LEU A 217 -22.21 12.48 -1.82
C LEU A 217 -23.66 11.97 -1.86
N PRO A 218 -24.60 12.48 -1.05
CA PRO A 218 -25.92 11.87 -0.94
C PRO A 218 -26.85 12.17 -2.14
N GLU A 219 -26.70 13.29 -2.84
CA GLU A 219 -27.73 13.78 -3.78
C GLU A 219 -27.65 13.12 -5.16
N SER A 220 -26.44 12.86 -5.65
CA SER A 220 -26.17 12.37 -7.00
C SER A 220 -26.04 10.85 -7.09
N SER A 221 -26.07 10.13 -5.97
CA SER A 221 -25.81 8.68 -5.86
C SER A 221 -26.71 7.78 -6.74
N GLN A 222 -27.79 8.32 -7.29
CA GLN A 222 -28.75 7.64 -8.17
C GLN A 222 -28.96 8.35 -9.52
N ASN A 223 -28.11 9.31 -9.87
CA ASN A 223 -28.27 10.06 -11.13
C ASN A 223 -28.03 9.20 -12.38
N ASN A 224 -27.27 8.12 -12.25
CA ASN A 224 -27.21 7.01 -13.19
C ASN A 224 -27.20 5.69 -12.40
N LEU A 225 -27.37 4.56 -13.09
CA LEU A 225 -27.58 3.26 -12.44
C LEU A 225 -26.37 2.75 -11.64
N VAL A 226 -25.19 3.34 -11.86
CA VAL A 226 -23.90 2.86 -11.33
C VAL A 226 -23.18 3.90 -10.47
N MET A 227 -23.81 5.04 -10.17
CA MET A 227 -23.14 6.19 -9.56
C MET A 227 -22.61 5.92 -8.14
N SER A 228 -23.15 4.91 -7.45
CA SER A 228 -22.66 4.47 -6.13
C SER A 228 -21.18 4.10 -6.11
N VAL A 229 -20.58 3.75 -7.26
CA VAL A 229 -19.14 3.44 -7.33
C VAL A 229 -18.25 4.66 -7.07
N VAL A 230 -18.75 5.87 -7.35
CA VAL A 230 -18.01 7.13 -7.10
C VAL A 230 -17.81 7.36 -5.60
N GLN A 231 -18.71 6.82 -4.78
CA GLN A 231 -18.59 6.84 -3.32
C GLN A 231 -17.60 5.81 -2.78
N GLY A 232 -17.07 4.92 -3.63
CA GLY A 232 -16.28 3.76 -3.21
C GLY A 232 -17.05 2.44 -3.18
N GLY A 233 -18.31 2.42 -3.65
CA GLY A 233 -19.08 1.19 -3.74
C GLY A 233 -18.57 0.23 -4.83
N VAL A 234 -18.95 -1.04 -4.72
CA VAL A 234 -18.70 -2.07 -5.73
C VAL A 234 -20.04 -2.47 -6.35
N LEU A 235 -20.05 -2.70 -7.67
CA LEU A 235 -21.23 -3.25 -8.34
C LEU A 235 -21.30 -4.75 -8.09
N ASP A 236 -22.49 -5.24 -7.72
CA ASP A 236 -22.72 -6.67 -7.62
C ASP A 236 -22.85 -7.26 -9.03
N SER A 237 -21.90 -8.09 -9.44
CA SER A 237 -21.87 -8.71 -10.78
C SER A 237 -22.83 -9.89 -10.91
N ARG A 238 -23.76 -10.09 -9.95
CA ARG A 238 -24.75 -11.17 -9.98
C ARG A 238 -25.50 -11.18 -11.31
N SER A 239 -25.14 -12.18 -12.12
CA SER A 239 -25.64 -12.41 -13.48
C SER A 239 -26.99 -13.15 -13.51
N ALA A 240 -27.52 -13.58 -12.36
CA ALA A 240 -28.85 -14.17 -12.26
C ALA A 240 -29.88 -13.06 -12.07
N GLU A 241 -30.83 -12.93 -13.00
CA GLU A 241 -32.03 -12.12 -12.80
C GLU A 241 -32.75 -12.60 -11.53
N PRO A 242 -32.81 -11.80 -10.45
CA PRO A 242 -33.47 -12.22 -9.22
C PRO A 242 -34.93 -12.60 -9.51
N ALA A 243 -35.42 -13.70 -8.93
CA ALA A 243 -36.82 -14.12 -9.09
C ALA A 243 -37.82 -13.01 -8.69
N GLU A 244 -37.42 -12.18 -7.74
CA GLU A 244 -38.12 -10.97 -7.31
C GLU A 244 -38.28 -9.91 -8.42
N PHE A 245 -37.26 -9.71 -9.26
CA PHE A 245 -37.34 -8.77 -10.38
C PHE A 245 -38.26 -9.29 -11.48
N LEU A 246 -38.25 -10.60 -11.73
CA LEU A 246 -39.21 -11.27 -12.61
C LEU A 246 -40.65 -11.12 -12.09
N ARG A 247 -40.85 -11.26 -10.77
CA ARG A 247 -42.15 -11.02 -10.11
C ARG A 247 -42.62 -9.57 -10.30
N PHE A 248 -41.73 -8.59 -10.30
CA PHE A 248 -42.10 -7.20 -10.58
C PHE A 248 -42.41 -6.93 -12.06
N TRP A 249 -41.68 -7.57 -12.97
CA TRP A 249 -41.95 -7.53 -14.41
C TRP A 249 -43.35 -8.06 -14.74
N SER A 250 -43.65 -9.26 -14.25
CA SER A 250 -44.91 -9.96 -14.44
C SER A 250 -45.50 -10.36 -13.09
N PRO A 251 -46.26 -9.46 -12.44
CA PRO A 251 -46.88 -9.74 -11.16
C PRO A 251 -47.90 -10.88 -11.26
N PRO A 252 -48.08 -11.67 -10.19
CA PRO A 252 -49.21 -12.57 -10.04
C PRO A 252 -50.56 -11.85 -10.25
N PRO A 253 -51.63 -12.54 -10.70
CA PRO A 253 -52.91 -11.91 -11.04
C PRO A 253 -53.58 -11.12 -9.90
N ASP A 254 -53.27 -11.47 -8.64
CA ASP A 254 -53.81 -10.86 -7.42
C ASP A 254 -53.00 -9.64 -6.93
N LEU A 255 -51.86 -9.35 -7.55
CA LEU A 255 -50.95 -8.29 -7.13
C LEU A 255 -50.77 -7.22 -8.19
N THR A 256 -50.80 -5.96 -7.76
CA THR A 256 -50.41 -4.86 -8.64
C THR A 256 -48.89 -4.69 -8.63
N PRO A 257 -48.30 -4.24 -9.74
CA PRO A 257 -46.89 -3.87 -9.80
C PRO A 257 -46.45 -2.92 -8.66
N ALA A 258 -47.26 -1.89 -8.37
CA ALA A 258 -46.99 -0.95 -7.29
C ALA A 258 -46.87 -1.64 -5.92
N ARG A 259 -47.78 -2.59 -5.63
CA ARG A 259 -47.72 -3.38 -4.40
C ARG A 259 -46.48 -4.29 -4.35
N VAL A 260 -46.11 -4.91 -5.47
CA VAL A 260 -44.86 -5.70 -5.53
C VAL A 260 -43.65 -4.81 -5.25
N TRP A 261 -43.60 -3.61 -5.81
CA TRP A 261 -42.51 -2.66 -5.56
C TRP A 261 -42.45 -2.23 -4.08
N GLU A 262 -43.59 -1.94 -3.46
CA GLU A 262 -43.66 -1.62 -2.01
C GLU A 262 -43.11 -2.76 -1.15
N GLU A 263 -43.47 -4.02 -1.46
CA GLU A 263 -42.96 -5.20 -0.75
C GLU A 263 -41.44 -5.38 -0.93
N LEU A 264 -40.94 -5.20 -2.16
CA LEU A 264 -39.50 -5.30 -2.43
C LEU A 264 -38.71 -4.21 -1.69
N ARG A 265 -39.22 -2.98 -1.69
CA ARG A 265 -38.62 -1.85 -0.96
C ARG A 265 -38.65 -2.08 0.56
N ALA A 266 -39.75 -2.61 1.10
CA ALA A 266 -39.87 -2.89 2.53
C ALA A 266 -38.93 -4.00 3.01
N ASN A 267 -38.62 -4.96 2.14
CA ASN A 267 -37.70 -6.06 2.44
C ASN A 267 -36.23 -5.70 2.19
N GLU A 268 -35.94 -4.51 1.68
CA GLU A 268 -34.58 -4.02 1.50
C GLU A 268 -33.93 -3.73 2.86
N SER A 269 -33.06 -4.62 3.34
CA SER A 269 -32.22 -4.33 4.51
C SER A 269 -30.94 -3.61 4.08
N TRP A 270 -30.70 -2.43 4.63
CA TRP A 270 -29.44 -1.69 4.48
C TRP A 270 -29.03 -1.09 5.82
N SER A 271 -27.80 -1.36 6.25
CA SER A 271 -27.26 -0.83 7.50
C SER A 271 -26.75 0.61 7.38
N GLY A 272 -26.65 1.17 6.18
CA GLY A 272 -26.12 2.53 5.95
C GLY A 272 -24.59 2.62 5.96
N ALA A 273 -23.87 1.55 6.33
CA ALA A 273 -22.44 1.61 6.64
C ALA A 273 -21.53 1.62 5.40
N GLU A 274 -21.92 0.93 4.32
CA GLU A 274 -21.14 0.85 3.08
C GLU A 274 -21.98 1.34 1.87
N PRO A 275 -21.39 2.13 0.96
CA PRO A 275 -21.99 2.45 -0.32
C PRO A 275 -22.23 1.16 -1.13
N ARG A 276 -23.47 0.95 -1.54
CA ARG A 276 -23.86 -0.13 -2.44
C ARG A 276 -24.74 0.42 -3.54
N GLN A 277 -24.87 -0.32 -4.63
CA GLN A 277 -25.88 0.01 -5.63
C GLN A 277 -27.28 -0.03 -4.96
N PRO A 278 -28.05 1.06 -5.01
CA PRO A 278 -29.42 1.06 -4.47
C PRO A 278 -30.27 0.01 -5.15
N TYR A 279 -31.16 -0.66 -4.40
CA TYR A 279 -31.97 -1.75 -4.96
C TYR A 279 -32.83 -1.28 -6.15
N ARG A 280 -33.31 -0.03 -6.10
CA ARG A 280 -33.94 0.65 -7.24
C ARG A 280 -33.07 0.65 -8.50
N CYS A 281 -31.80 1.01 -8.41
CA CYS A 281 -30.91 1.03 -9.58
C CYS A 281 -30.71 -0.39 -10.15
N GLY A 282 -30.70 -1.42 -9.30
CA GLY A 282 -30.65 -2.81 -9.73
C GLY A 282 -31.89 -3.25 -10.52
N ILE A 283 -33.09 -2.90 -10.05
CA ILE A 283 -34.33 -3.25 -10.75
C ILE A 283 -34.52 -2.41 -12.03
N ASP A 284 -34.18 -1.12 -12.00
CA ASP A 284 -34.25 -0.24 -13.17
C ASP A 284 -33.32 -0.76 -14.29
N ASP A 285 -32.10 -1.20 -13.94
CA ASP A 285 -31.16 -1.82 -14.88
C ASP A 285 -31.72 -3.11 -15.51
N PHE A 286 -32.40 -3.93 -14.73
CA PHE A 286 -33.08 -5.13 -15.23
C PHE A 286 -34.21 -4.78 -16.21
N LEU A 287 -35.06 -3.80 -15.88
CA LEU A 287 -36.15 -3.35 -16.76
C LEU A 287 -35.61 -2.80 -18.10
N ILE A 288 -34.52 -2.04 -18.05
CA ILE A 288 -33.83 -1.50 -19.23
C ILE A 288 -33.28 -2.63 -20.10
N ARG A 289 -32.65 -3.65 -19.51
CA ARG A 289 -32.16 -4.83 -20.24
C ARG A 289 -33.29 -5.60 -20.92
N ARG A 290 -34.44 -5.77 -20.25
CA ARG A 290 -35.64 -6.40 -20.82
C ARG A 290 -36.27 -5.60 -21.96
N ALA A 291 -36.28 -4.26 -21.87
CA ALA A 291 -36.70 -3.44 -23.00
C ALA A 291 -35.73 -3.55 -24.18
N ALA A 292 -34.42 -3.52 -23.92
CA ALA A 292 -33.37 -3.62 -24.93
C ALA A 292 -33.29 -4.98 -25.65
N SER A 293 -33.91 -6.04 -25.11
CA SER A 293 -33.97 -7.34 -25.77
C SER A 293 -35.05 -7.36 -26.86
N ASP A 294 -36.18 -6.69 -26.63
CA ASP A 294 -37.30 -6.61 -27.56
C ASP A 294 -38.17 -5.37 -27.29
N SER A 295 -37.74 -4.22 -27.79
CA SER A 295 -38.41 -2.93 -27.54
C SER A 295 -39.81 -2.88 -28.14
N PHE A 296 -40.09 -3.67 -29.17
CA PHE A 296 -41.42 -3.71 -29.77
C PHE A 296 -42.48 -4.20 -28.76
N ASN A 297 -42.15 -5.24 -28.00
CA ASN A 297 -43.06 -5.82 -27.02
C ASN A 297 -42.87 -5.25 -25.60
N ASN A 298 -41.63 -4.94 -25.23
CA ASN A 298 -41.27 -4.72 -23.83
C ASN A 298 -41.16 -3.24 -23.42
N LEU A 299 -41.04 -2.29 -24.36
CA LEU A 299 -40.79 -0.88 -24.04
C LEU A 299 -41.88 -0.28 -23.12
N GLY A 300 -43.15 -0.46 -23.46
CA GLY A 300 -44.26 0.09 -22.67
C GLY A 300 -44.38 -0.53 -21.28
N ILE A 301 -44.08 -1.83 -21.15
CA ILE A 301 -44.06 -2.51 -19.85
C ILE A 301 -42.94 -1.93 -18.98
N ALA A 302 -41.72 -1.87 -19.51
CA ALA A 302 -40.56 -1.32 -18.81
C ALA A 302 -40.79 0.14 -18.39
N ALA A 303 -41.26 1.00 -19.29
CA ALA A 303 -41.54 2.40 -18.99
C ALA A 303 -42.62 2.57 -17.90
N SER A 304 -43.67 1.76 -17.94
CA SER A 304 -44.69 1.74 -16.89
C SER A 304 -44.11 1.39 -15.52
N ARG A 305 -43.19 0.41 -15.46
CA ARG A 305 -42.52 -0.01 -14.22
C ARG A 305 -41.51 1.02 -13.73
N LEU A 306 -40.72 1.64 -14.62
CA LEU A 306 -39.78 2.71 -14.25
C LEU A 306 -40.49 3.93 -13.65
N ARG A 307 -41.68 4.28 -14.15
CA ARG A 307 -42.50 5.35 -13.53
C ARG A 307 -42.94 5.00 -12.10
N GLN A 308 -43.06 3.70 -11.76
CA GLN A 308 -43.40 3.25 -10.41
C GLN A 308 -42.18 3.26 -9.48
N THR A 309 -41.02 2.81 -9.96
CA THR A 309 -39.77 2.82 -9.17
C THR A 309 -39.29 4.24 -8.90
N ARG A 310 -39.62 5.20 -9.77
CA ARG A 310 -39.36 6.63 -9.57
C ARG A 310 -39.95 7.19 -8.29
N ASP A 311 -41.23 6.90 -8.00
CA ASP A 311 -41.94 7.45 -6.83
C ASP A 311 -41.68 8.98 -6.66
N ASN A 312 -41.37 9.45 -5.45
CA ASN A 312 -40.95 10.83 -5.14
C ASN A 312 -39.44 11.09 -5.37
N GLU A 313 -38.68 10.09 -5.80
CA GLU A 313 -37.23 10.19 -6.00
C GLU A 313 -36.91 10.70 -7.41
N TYR A 314 -37.01 12.01 -7.58
CA TYR A 314 -36.72 12.73 -8.82
C TYR A 314 -35.44 13.59 -8.73
N PRO A 315 -34.56 13.59 -9.75
CA PRO A 315 -34.67 12.87 -11.02
C PRO A 315 -34.33 11.38 -10.88
N GLN A 316 -34.92 10.59 -11.77
CA GLN A 316 -34.56 9.19 -11.98
C GLN A 316 -33.23 9.06 -12.76
N PRO A 317 -32.59 7.88 -12.78
CA PRO A 317 -31.40 7.64 -13.61
C PRO A 317 -31.59 8.06 -15.07
N ALA A 318 -30.55 8.61 -15.70
CA ALA A 318 -30.60 9.09 -17.09
C ALA A 318 -31.03 8.00 -18.08
N GLU A 319 -30.59 6.76 -17.85
CA GLU A 319 -30.94 5.58 -18.64
C GLU A 319 -32.44 5.27 -18.55
N ALA A 320 -33.02 5.37 -17.35
CA ALA A 320 -34.44 5.16 -17.12
C ALA A 320 -35.28 6.28 -17.75
N HIS A 321 -34.82 7.54 -17.63
CA HIS A 321 -35.48 8.68 -18.23
C HIS A 321 -35.52 8.59 -19.76
N TYR A 322 -34.41 8.21 -20.39
CA TYR A 322 -34.38 7.98 -21.84
C TYR A 322 -35.42 6.95 -22.30
N LEU A 323 -35.54 5.83 -21.59
CA LEU A 323 -36.54 4.79 -21.91
C LEU A 323 -37.98 5.32 -21.79
N ILE A 324 -38.27 6.13 -20.76
CA ILE A 324 -39.58 6.76 -20.59
C ILE A 324 -39.90 7.74 -21.73
N MET A 325 -38.91 8.47 -22.23
CA MET A 325 -39.07 9.36 -23.37
C MET A 325 -39.31 8.58 -24.67
N LEU A 326 -38.59 7.48 -24.89
CA LEU A 326 -38.87 6.57 -26.01
C LEU A 326 -40.31 6.04 -25.96
N ASP A 327 -40.79 5.60 -24.79
CA ASP A 327 -42.17 5.14 -24.64
C ASP A 327 -43.17 6.25 -24.97
N LYS A 328 -42.97 7.46 -24.41
CA LYS A 328 -43.86 8.61 -24.61
C LYS A 328 -44.06 8.96 -26.09
N TYR A 329 -43.01 8.92 -26.90
CA TYR A 329 -43.07 9.37 -28.30
C TYR A 329 -43.17 8.24 -29.34
N LEU A 330 -42.71 7.02 -29.03
CA LEU A 330 -42.70 5.91 -29.99
C LEU A 330 -43.82 4.89 -29.76
N THR A 331 -44.20 4.59 -28.51
CA THR A 331 -45.27 3.61 -28.23
C THR A 331 -46.63 4.01 -28.83
N PRO A 332 -47.09 5.28 -28.77
CA PRO A 332 -48.33 5.69 -29.42
C PRO A 332 -48.35 5.44 -30.94
N LEU A 333 -47.17 5.42 -31.56
CA LEU A 333 -46.98 5.23 -32.99
C LEU A 333 -46.63 3.78 -33.35
N ARG A 334 -46.70 2.84 -32.40
CA ARG A 334 -46.13 1.49 -32.55
C ARG A 334 -46.56 0.76 -33.83
N ASN A 335 -47.86 0.78 -34.11
CA ASN A 335 -48.46 0.11 -35.26
C ASN A 335 -48.35 0.93 -36.56
N GLN A 336 -47.88 2.17 -36.48
CA GLN A 336 -47.74 3.10 -37.60
C GLN A 336 -46.29 3.17 -38.12
N ARG A 337 -45.33 2.70 -37.33
CA ARG A 337 -43.90 2.69 -37.68
C ARG A 337 -43.50 1.36 -38.30
N HIS A 338 -42.56 1.43 -39.24
CA HIS A 338 -41.99 0.23 -39.86
C HIS A 338 -41.28 -0.65 -38.81
N SER A 339 -41.39 -1.98 -38.94
CA SER A 339 -40.83 -2.93 -37.97
C SER A 339 -39.32 -2.81 -37.81
N SER A 340 -38.61 -2.35 -38.85
CA SER A 340 -37.15 -2.14 -38.82
C SER A 340 -36.70 -1.05 -37.85
N LEU A 341 -37.57 -0.14 -37.41
CA LEU A 341 -37.24 0.89 -36.42
C LEU A 341 -36.85 0.26 -35.07
N TRP A 342 -37.54 -0.81 -34.67
CA TRP A 342 -37.43 -1.36 -33.31
C TRP A 342 -36.08 -2.02 -33.02
N ALA A 343 -35.40 -2.52 -34.04
CA ALA A 343 -34.01 -2.98 -33.90
C ALA A 343 -33.06 -1.82 -33.52
N ARG A 344 -33.31 -0.61 -34.02
CA ARG A 344 -32.53 0.60 -33.71
C ARG A 344 -32.85 1.13 -32.32
N VAL A 345 -34.12 1.05 -31.92
CA VAL A 345 -34.54 1.34 -30.54
C VAL A 345 -33.84 0.40 -29.56
N ASN A 346 -33.77 -0.90 -29.85
CA ASN A 346 -33.01 -1.87 -29.04
C ASN A 346 -31.55 -1.42 -28.90
N GLN A 347 -30.89 -1.10 -30.01
CA GLN A 347 -29.49 -0.65 -30.01
C GLN A 347 -29.30 0.63 -29.20
N ALA A 348 -30.18 1.62 -29.36
CA ALA A 348 -30.07 2.89 -28.66
C ALA A 348 -30.26 2.76 -27.15
N ILE A 349 -31.17 1.90 -26.68
CA ILE A 349 -31.31 1.63 -25.24
C ILE A 349 -30.04 0.97 -24.68
N ARG A 350 -29.45 0.00 -25.39
CA ARG A 350 -28.17 -0.62 -24.99
C ARG A 350 -27.05 0.41 -24.94
N LEU A 351 -26.98 1.27 -25.95
CA LEU A 351 -25.95 2.28 -26.08
C LEU A 351 -26.07 3.36 -25.00
N ARG A 352 -27.29 3.78 -24.65
CA ARG A 352 -27.53 4.70 -23.54
C ARG A 352 -27.01 4.14 -22.22
N ARG A 353 -27.31 2.87 -21.95
CA ARG A 353 -26.80 2.17 -20.77
C ARG A 353 -25.27 2.05 -20.79
N LEU A 354 -24.70 1.73 -21.95
CA LEU A 354 -23.25 1.66 -22.15
C LEU A 354 -22.58 3.02 -21.90
N ALA A 355 -23.18 4.11 -22.33
CA ALA A 355 -22.65 5.47 -22.18
C ALA A 355 -22.42 5.84 -20.71
N GLU A 356 -23.42 5.63 -19.85
CA GLU A 356 -23.30 5.99 -18.43
C GLU A 356 -22.30 5.12 -17.68
N ARG A 357 -22.24 3.81 -17.98
CA ARG A 357 -21.22 2.93 -17.43
C ARG A 357 -19.81 3.32 -17.90
N THR A 358 -19.66 3.63 -19.19
CA THR A 358 -18.37 4.00 -19.78
C THR A 358 -17.85 5.32 -19.24
N ALA A 359 -18.72 6.28 -18.92
CA ALA A 359 -18.31 7.53 -18.28
C ALA A 359 -17.64 7.32 -16.91
N LEU A 360 -18.02 6.25 -16.19
CA LEU A 360 -17.36 5.83 -14.96
C LEU A 360 -16.26 4.76 -15.21
N GLY A 361 -15.96 4.47 -16.48
CA GLY A 361 -14.96 3.51 -16.91
C GLY A 361 -15.35 2.05 -16.69
N ILE A 362 -16.62 1.70 -16.52
CA ILE A 362 -17.10 0.38 -16.07
C ILE A 362 -17.56 -0.48 -17.25
N ALA A 363 -17.01 -1.69 -17.41
CA ALA A 363 -17.53 -2.67 -18.36
C ALA A 363 -18.63 -3.55 -17.74
N ASP A 364 -19.41 -4.28 -18.53
CA ASP A 364 -20.49 -5.15 -18.03
C ASP A 364 -20.00 -6.34 -17.19
N ALA A 365 -18.83 -6.88 -17.52
CA ALA A 365 -18.22 -8.01 -16.81
C ALA A 365 -17.33 -7.59 -15.63
N ASP A 366 -17.14 -6.29 -15.40
CA ASP A 366 -16.22 -5.81 -14.37
C ASP A 366 -16.78 -6.08 -12.97
N SER A 367 -15.98 -6.77 -12.16
CA SER A 367 -16.16 -6.86 -10.71
C SER A 367 -15.01 -6.11 -10.01
N GLY A 368 -15.31 -5.47 -8.87
CA GLY A 368 -14.34 -4.72 -8.07
C GLY A 368 -14.44 -3.20 -8.19
N TYR A 369 -13.46 -2.50 -7.61
CA TYR A 369 -13.46 -1.03 -7.56
C TYR A 369 -13.03 -0.41 -8.89
N PRO A 370 -13.88 0.40 -9.56
CA PRO A 370 -13.60 0.85 -10.93
C PRO A 370 -12.57 1.99 -11.04
N ARG A 371 -12.23 2.65 -9.93
CA ARG A 371 -11.31 3.81 -9.90
C ARG A 371 -11.72 4.92 -10.87
N SER A 372 -13.02 5.19 -10.95
CA SER A 372 -13.61 6.16 -11.90
C SER A 372 -12.90 7.52 -11.83
N GLU A 373 -12.53 7.96 -10.63
CA GLU A 373 -11.84 9.22 -10.37
C GLU A 373 -10.41 9.28 -10.96
N GLU A 374 -9.77 8.14 -11.16
CA GLU A 374 -8.41 8.06 -11.74
C GLU A 374 -8.46 7.78 -13.24
N VAL A 375 -9.48 7.05 -13.69
CA VAL A 375 -9.61 6.58 -15.08
C VAL A 375 -10.27 7.63 -15.98
N TYR A 376 -11.25 8.40 -15.47
CA TYR A 376 -12.02 9.31 -16.32
C TYR A 376 -11.17 10.29 -17.16
N PRO A 377 -10.02 10.85 -16.68
CA PRO A 377 -9.23 11.79 -17.48
C PRO A 377 -8.65 11.15 -18.75
N TRP A 378 -8.42 9.83 -18.73
CA TRP A 378 -7.86 9.07 -19.85
C TRP A 378 -8.90 8.78 -20.95
N ILE A 379 -10.16 8.64 -20.55
CA ILE A 379 -11.24 8.23 -21.44
C ILE A 379 -12.16 9.38 -21.84
N LYS A 380 -12.14 10.50 -21.12
CA LYS A 380 -12.98 11.69 -21.35
C LYS A 380 -13.05 12.10 -22.83
N PRO A 381 -11.93 12.25 -23.58
CA PRO A 381 -12.00 12.66 -24.99
C PRO A 381 -12.73 11.66 -25.90
N LEU A 382 -12.65 10.36 -25.60
CA LEU A 382 -13.36 9.32 -26.34
C LEU A 382 -14.85 9.32 -25.99
N VAL A 383 -15.17 9.44 -24.70
CA VAL A 383 -16.54 9.49 -24.19
C VAL A 383 -17.27 10.72 -24.74
N GLU A 384 -16.65 11.89 -24.78
CA GLU A 384 -17.28 13.11 -25.31
C GLU A 384 -17.65 12.99 -26.79
N ARG A 385 -16.76 12.41 -27.61
CA ARG A 385 -17.02 12.12 -29.03
C ARG A 385 -18.10 11.05 -29.20
N ALA A 386 -18.07 10.03 -28.35
CA ALA A 386 -19.09 8.98 -28.34
C ALA A 386 -20.47 9.55 -27.96
N ASP A 387 -20.53 10.43 -26.97
CA ASP A 387 -21.75 11.11 -26.53
C ASP A 387 -22.32 12.01 -27.64
N GLU A 388 -21.47 12.70 -28.41
CA GLU A 388 -21.90 13.49 -29.57
C GLU A 388 -22.55 12.61 -30.65
N ALA A 389 -21.88 11.53 -31.05
CA ALA A 389 -22.45 10.57 -32.00
C ALA A 389 -23.71 9.90 -31.45
N ARG A 390 -23.74 9.52 -30.17
CA ARG A 390 -24.91 8.93 -29.51
C ARG A 390 -26.10 9.86 -29.60
N ARG A 391 -25.98 11.13 -29.17
CA ARG A 391 -27.08 12.11 -29.21
C ARG A 391 -27.65 12.26 -30.62
N LEU A 392 -26.79 12.44 -31.61
CA LEU A 392 -27.20 12.51 -33.01
C LEU A 392 -27.92 11.23 -33.48
N GLY A 393 -27.46 10.05 -33.05
CA GLY A 393 -28.10 8.79 -33.37
C GLY A 393 -29.49 8.64 -32.72
N GLU A 394 -29.59 8.97 -31.44
CA GLU A 394 -30.83 8.90 -30.66
C GLU A 394 -31.89 9.89 -31.17
N ASP A 395 -31.49 11.11 -31.53
CA ASP A 395 -32.41 12.11 -32.10
C ASP A 395 -33.05 11.62 -33.41
N GLN A 396 -32.26 10.99 -34.27
CA GLN A 396 -32.72 10.49 -35.57
C GLN A 396 -33.74 9.34 -35.45
N ILE A 397 -33.80 8.64 -34.31
CA ILE A 397 -34.80 7.59 -34.06
C ILE A 397 -36.22 8.16 -33.95
N PHE A 398 -36.37 9.42 -33.51
CA PHE A 398 -37.68 10.06 -33.43
C PHE A 398 -38.22 10.53 -34.79
N SER A 399 -37.36 10.61 -35.82
CA SER A 399 -37.74 11.01 -37.17
C SER A 399 -38.77 10.08 -37.81
N THR A 400 -39.60 10.62 -38.69
CA THR A 400 -40.55 9.89 -39.56
C THR A 400 -39.95 9.44 -40.88
N GLU A 401 -38.69 9.76 -41.16
CA GLU A 401 -38.05 9.50 -42.44
C GLU A 401 -37.10 8.29 -42.39
N ASP A 402 -37.20 7.38 -43.35
CA ASP A 402 -36.32 6.20 -43.43
C ASP A 402 -34.83 6.55 -43.60
N ALA A 403 -34.54 7.67 -44.28
CA ALA A 403 -33.17 8.17 -44.48
C ALA A 403 -32.52 8.58 -43.15
N ALA A 404 -33.29 9.16 -42.23
CA ALA A 404 -32.85 9.50 -40.88
C ALA A 404 -32.45 8.25 -40.10
N TRP A 405 -33.19 7.15 -40.24
CA TRP A 405 -32.88 5.89 -39.54
C TRP A 405 -31.58 5.24 -40.03
N SER A 406 -31.28 5.36 -41.33
CA SER A 406 -29.98 4.91 -41.87
C SER A 406 -28.82 5.74 -41.32
N GLN A 407 -29.05 7.03 -41.06
CA GLN A 407 -28.07 7.90 -40.43
C GLN A 407 -27.94 7.60 -38.93
N ALA A 408 -29.05 7.25 -38.25
CA ALA A 408 -29.04 6.78 -36.87
C ALA A 408 -28.12 5.57 -36.72
N ASP A 409 -28.20 4.57 -37.61
CA ASP A 409 -27.35 3.37 -37.55
C ASP A 409 -25.86 3.72 -37.58
N LYS A 410 -25.46 4.66 -38.47
CA LYS A 410 -24.06 5.10 -38.57
C LYS A 410 -23.59 5.78 -37.29
N TYR A 411 -24.40 6.67 -36.74
CA TYR A 411 -24.07 7.40 -35.52
C TYR A 411 -24.03 6.47 -34.30
N LEU A 412 -25.01 5.58 -34.13
CA LEU A 412 -25.04 4.62 -33.03
C LEU A 412 -23.88 3.62 -33.11
N ALA A 413 -23.52 3.15 -34.32
CA ALA A 413 -22.36 2.28 -34.52
C ALA A 413 -21.03 3.00 -34.21
N SER A 414 -20.89 4.26 -34.64
CA SER A 414 -19.72 5.08 -34.32
C SER A 414 -19.59 5.32 -32.81
N ALA A 415 -20.70 5.60 -32.13
CA ALA A 415 -20.72 5.79 -30.69
C ALA A 415 -20.34 4.50 -29.95
N ASP A 416 -20.89 3.35 -30.35
CA ASP A 416 -20.54 2.05 -29.78
C ASP A 416 -19.04 1.78 -29.88
N GLN A 417 -18.46 1.93 -31.08
CA GLN A 417 -17.00 1.76 -31.29
C GLN A 417 -16.16 2.66 -30.36
N LEU A 418 -16.57 3.92 -30.19
CA LEU A 418 -15.86 4.86 -29.32
C LEU A 418 -16.00 4.51 -27.83
N TYR A 419 -17.19 4.08 -27.37
CA TYR A 419 -17.36 3.62 -25.99
C TYR A 419 -16.57 2.33 -25.72
N GLN A 420 -16.56 1.38 -26.66
CA GLN A 420 -15.75 0.15 -26.53
C GLN A 420 -14.24 0.48 -26.47
N ALA A 421 -13.78 1.43 -27.29
CA ALA A 421 -12.39 1.91 -27.22
C ALA A 421 -12.09 2.58 -25.86
N ALA A 422 -13.02 3.38 -25.34
CA ALA A 422 -12.90 3.99 -24.02
C ALA A 422 -12.84 2.93 -22.90
N LEU A 423 -13.67 1.89 -22.96
CA LEU A 423 -13.65 0.78 -21.98
C LEU A 423 -12.35 -0.03 -22.05
N SER A 424 -11.85 -0.32 -23.26
CA SER A 424 -10.56 -1.00 -23.43
C SER A 424 -9.42 -0.19 -22.81
N ARG A 425 -9.43 1.14 -23.05
CA ARG A 425 -8.49 2.06 -22.40
C ARG A 425 -8.65 2.09 -20.88
N ALA A 426 -9.88 2.19 -20.38
CA ALA A 426 -10.18 2.20 -18.95
C ALA A 426 -9.63 0.95 -18.24
N SER A 427 -9.84 -0.22 -18.83
CA SER A 427 -9.36 -1.50 -18.30
C SER A 427 -7.82 -1.52 -18.17
N ARG A 428 -7.10 -1.09 -19.21
CA ARG A 428 -5.62 -1.03 -19.21
C ARG A 428 -5.08 -0.07 -18.15
N VAL A 429 -5.65 1.14 -18.08
CA VAL A 429 -5.25 2.15 -17.08
C VAL A 429 -5.56 1.64 -15.67
N ARG A 430 -6.71 1.00 -15.46
CA ARG A 430 -7.08 0.44 -14.15
C ARG A 430 -6.13 -0.67 -13.73
N SER A 431 -5.74 -1.58 -14.63
CA SER A 431 -4.74 -2.62 -14.34
C SER A 431 -3.41 -1.99 -13.90
N ALA A 432 -2.95 -0.97 -14.63
CA ALA A 432 -1.72 -0.26 -14.31
C ALA A 432 -1.76 0.42 -12.94
N LEU A 433 -2.88 1.05 -12.58
CA LEU A 433 -3.09 1.67 -11.26
C LEU A 433 -3.08 0.62 -10.13
N ILE A 434 -3.76 -0.52 -10.34
CA ILE A 434 -3.78 -1.64 -9.38
C ILE A 434 -2.38 -2.19 -9.17
N THR A 435 -1.66 -2.48 -10.25
CA THR A 435 -0.29 -3.00 -10.21
C THR A 435 0.65 -2.00 -9.52
N ARG A 436 0.62 -0.71 -9.88
CA ARG A 436 1.41 0.34 -9.21
C ARG A 436 1.17 0.34 -7.71
N ASP A 437 -0.09 0.40 -7.27
CA ASP A 437 -0.41 0.53 -5.86
C ASP A 437 -0.07 -0.72 -5.05
N ARG A 438 -0.27 -1.92 -5.64
CA ARG A 438 0.12 -3.19 -5.03
C ARG A 438 1.63 -3.27 -4.84
N VAL A 439 2.40 -2.98 -5.89
CA VAL A 439 3.86 -3.09 -5.84
C VAL A 439 4.46 -2.02 -4.92
N LEU A 440 4.07 -0.76 -5.03
CA LEU A 440 4.57 0.29 -4.13
C LEU A 440 4.22 -0.03 -2.67
N ALA A 441 3.03 -0.55 -2.37
CA ALA A 441 2.67 -0.90 -1.01
C ALA A 441 3.56 -2.00 -0.41
N ASN A 442 3.90 -3.03 -1.19
CA ASN A 442 4.49 -4.27 -0.68
C ASN A 442 6.02 -4.36 -0.88
N LEU A 443 6.54 -3.89 -2.01
CA LEU A 443 7.95 -4.06 -2.41
C LEU A 443 8.97 -3.53 -1.37
N PRO A 444 8.72 -2.46 -0.59
CA PRO A 444 9.65 -2.04 0.47
C PRO A 444 9.97 -3.15 1.49
N ASP A 445 8.99 -3.98 1.86
CA ASP A 445 9.20 -5.02 2.87
C ASP A 445 9.99 -6.20 2.31
N TYR A 446 9.68 -6.61 1.07
CA TYR A 446 10.48 -7.60 0.34
C TYR A 446 11.91 -7.10 0.09
N SER A 447 12.09 -5.79 -0.11
CA SER A 447 13.41 -5.19 -0.31
C SER A 447 14.27 -5.28 0.96
N ARG A 448 13.65 -5.16 2.15
CA ARG A 448 14.35 -5.39 3.43
C ARG A 448 14.73 -6.84 3.61
N TRP A 449 13.79 -7.75 3.32
CA TRP A 449 14.02 -9.19 3.40
C TRP A 449 15.21 -9.63 2.53
N LEU A 450 15.38 -9.05 1.34
CA LEU A 450 16.40 -9.44 0.37
C LEU A 450 17.83 -9.44 0.94
N ALA A 451 18.15 -8.48 1.80
CA ALA A 451 19.48 -8.35 2.40
C ALA A 451 19.76 -9.40 3.50
N HIS A 452 18.74 -10.10 3.98
CA HIS A 452 18.83 -11.02 5.12
C HIS A 452 18.58 -12.48 4.71
N ARG A 453 18.71 -12.78 3.41
CA ARG A 453 18.71 -14.15 2.89
C ARG A 453 19.96 -14.93 3.35
N HIS A 454 19.96 -16.24 3.10
CA HIS A 454 21.09 -17.09 3.46
C HIS A 454 22.39 -16.57 2.83
N PRO A 455 23.53 -16.68 3.55
CA PRO A 455 24.82 -16.20 3.05
C PRO A 455 25.19 -16.72 1.66
N ASP A 456 24.96 -18.01 1.41
CA ASP A 456 25.28 -18.64 0.13
C ASP A 456 24.44 -18.08 -1.02
N ASP A 457 23.16 -17.79 -0.78
CA ASP A 457 22.31 -17.16 -1.80
C ASP A 457 22.78 -15.72 -2.03
N LEU A 458 22.99 -14.96 -0.97
CA LEU A 458 23.30 -13.54 -1.05
C LEU A 458 24.62 -13.24 -1.77
N LEU A 459 25.59 -14.14 -1.66
CA LEU A 459 26.90 -14.02 -2.31
C LEU A 459 26.90 -14.51 -3.76
N LYS A 460 25.98 -15.40 -4.15
CA LYS A 460 25.95 -16.02 -5.49
C LYS A 460 24.94 -15.38 -6.44
N ASP A 461 23.92 -14.71 -5.91
CA ASP A 461 22.70 -14.39 -6.63
C ASP A 461 22.61 -12.93 -7.13
N ASP A 462 21.96 -12.76 -8.29
CA ASP A 462 21.74 -11.50 -8.98
C ASP A 462 20.43 -10.79 -8.58
N LEU A 463 19.62 -11.35 -7.67
CA LEU A 463 18.32 -10.77 -7.30
C LEU A 463 18.38 -9.29 -6.87
N SER A 464 19.51 -8.79 -6.38
CA SER A 464 19.68 -7.34 -6.14
C SER A 464 19.48 -6.49 -7.40
N THR A 465 19.91 -7.02 -8.56
CA THR A 465 19.69 -6.43 -9.89
C THR A 465 18.22 -6.55 -10.27
N THR A 466 17.62 -7.73 -10.14
CA THR A 466 16.18 -7.96 -10.43
C THR A 466 15.28 -7.02 -9.65
N PHE A 467 15.53 -6.83 -8.35
CA PHE A 467 14.80 -5.86 -7.53
C PHE A 467 15.10 -4.41 -7.95
N GLY A 468 16.35 -4.09 -8.31
CA GLY A 468 16.71 -2.75 -8.80
C GLY A 468 15.99 -2.40 -10.11
N ASP A 469 15.88 -3.35 -11.02
CA ASP A 469 15.14 -3.22 -12.28
C ASP A 469 13.65 -3.08 -12.01
N LEU A 470 13.08 -3.89 -11.10
CA LEU A 470 11.68 -3.77 -10.70
C LEU A 470 11.38 -2.40 -10.06
N TRP A 471 12.26 -1.88 -9.21
CA TRP A 471 12.14 -0.52 -8.67
C TRP A 471 12.15 0.53 -9.78
N THR A 472 13.06 0.41 -10.75
CA THR A 472 13.12 1.30 -11.91
C THR A 472 11.82 1.26 -12.72
N GLN A 473 11.31 0.06 -12.98
CA GLN A 473 10.08 -0.16 -13.74
C GLN A 473 8.84 0.37 -13.00
N VAL A 474 8.72 0.18 -11.68
CA VAL A 474 7.56 0.70 -10.93
C VAL A 474 7.56 2.22 -10.85
N HIS A 475 8.73 2.86 -10.70
CA HIS A 475 8.83 4.33 -10.78
C HIS A 475 8.50 4.86 -12.17
N PHE A 476 8.93 4.15 -13.22
CA PHE A 476 8.57 4.49 -14.59
C PHE A 476 7.06 4.37 -14.84
N LEU A 477 6.45 3.27 -14.41
CA LEU A 477 4.99 3.06 -14.48
C LEU A 477 4.23 4.15 -13.71
N ALA A 478 4.68 4.48 -12.50
CA ALA A 478 4.08 5.55 -11.70
C ALA A 478 4.16 6.89 -12.43
N GLY A 479 5.31 7.23 -13.03
CA GLY A 479 5.48 8.44 -13.82
C GLY A 479 4.58 8.52 -15.06
N GLN A 480 4.39 7.39 -15.77
CA GLN A 480 3.46 7.33 -16.91
C GLN A 480 2.00 7.57 -16.50
N LEU A 481 1.61 7.14 -15.29
CA LEU A 481 0.26 7.31 -14.77
C LEU A 481 -0.06 8.75 -14.31
N GLU A 482 0.94 9.63 -14.20
CA GLU A 482 0.75 11.01 -13.73
C GLU A 482 0.03 11.91 -14.74
N ILE A 483 0.13 11.62 -16.04
CA ILE A 483 -0.39 12.46 -17.11
C ILE A 483 -1.20 11.59 -18.09
N PRO A 484 -2.50 11.87 -18.28
CA PRO A 484 -3.31 11.18 -19.27
C PRO A 484 -2.72 11.32 -20.68
N GLY A 485 -2.52 10.18 -21.34
CA GLY A 485 -1.91 10.09 -22.66
C GLY A 485 -2.85 9.60 -23.77
N ASP A 486 -2.32 9.57 -24.99
CA ASP A 486 -3.01 9.11 -26.18
C ASP A 486 -2.98 7.58 -26.36
N GLY A 487 -3.30 7.07 -27.56
CA GLY A 487 -3.35 5.63 -27.82
C GLY A 487 -2.00 4.95 -27.63
N ALA A 488 -0.92 5.58 -28.12
CA ALA A 488 0.43 5.05 -28.01
C ALA A 488 0.89 5.03 -26.55
N ALA A 489 0.57 6.07 -25.78
CA ALA A 489 0.88 6.12 -24.35
C ALA A 489 0.19 4.99 -23.56
N VAL A 490 -1.06 4.65 -23.90
CA VAL A 490 -1.80 3.55 -23.24
C VAL A 490 -1.26 2.16 -23.60
N GLU A 491 -0.77 1.98 -24.83
CA GLU A 491 -0.07 0.74 -25.20
C GLU A 491 1.25 0.59 -24.45
N ALA A 492 2.06 1.66 -24.37
CA ALA A 492 3.28 1.68 -23.59
C ALA A 492 3.01 1.40 -22.09
N LEU A 493 1.95 2.00 -21.55
CA LEU A 493 1.49 1.76 -20.17
C LEU A 493 1.19 0.28 -19.93
N GLY A 494 0.48 -0.39 -20.86
CA GLY A 494 0.18 -1.82 -20.75
C GLY A 494 1.41 -2.74 -20.90
N GLN A 495 2.50 -2.26 -21.51
CA GLN A 495 3.78 -3.00 -21.54
C GLN A 495 4.50 -2.86 -20.20
N SER A 496 4.58 -1.64 -19.67
CA SER A 496 5.19 -1.35 -18.37
C SER A 496 4.44 -2.05 -17.22
N GLU A 497 3.10 -2.06 -17.27
CA GLU A 497 2.26 -2.77 -16.31
C GLU A 497 2.59 -4.26 -16.25
N ARG A 498 2.64 -4.94 -17.41
CA ARG A 498 2.98 -6.37 -17.48
C ARG A 498 4.39 -6.67 -17.01
N ALA A 499 5.35 -5.80 -17.32
CA ALA A 499 6.74 -5.95 -16.86
C ALA A 499 6.82 -5.87 -15.33
N VAL A 500 6.18 -4.86 -14.74
CA VAL A 500 6.12 -4.68 -13.28
C VAL A 500 5.38 -5.84 -12.60
N ALA A 501 4.25 -6.27 -13.15
CA ALA A 501 3.48 -7.40 -12.63
C ALA A 501 4.31 -8.70 -12.65
N ALA A 502 4.94 -9.02 -13.78
CA ALA A 502 5.78 -10.20 -13.91
C ALA A 502 7.00 -10.18 -12.96
N GLY A 503 7.69 -9.03 -12.88
CA GLY A 503 8.81 -8.86 -11.96
C GLY A 503 8.40 -8.99 -10.50
N PHE A 504 7.22 -8.47 -10.13
CA PHE A 504 6.71 -8.61 -8.76
C PHE A 504 6.27 -10.04 -8.44
N GLU A 505 5.60 -10.74 -9.35
CA GLU A 505 5.26 -12.16 -9.16
C GLU A 505 6.53 -13.02 -9.03
N GLN A 506 7.62 -12.69 -9.75
CA GLN A 506 8.91 -13.34 -9.54
C GLN A 506 9.43 -13.11 -8.11
N VAL A 507 9.32 -11.90 -7.57
CA VAL A 507 9.69 -11.60 -6.17
C VAL A 507 8.85 -12.44 -5.19
N LEU A 508 7.54 -12.50 -5.39
CA LEU A 508 6.64 -13.29 -4.55
C LEU A 508 6.99 -14.77 -4.58
N GLN A 509 7.29 -15.32 -5.76
CA GLN A 509 7.70 -16.71 -5.91
C GLN A 509 9.03 -16.98 -5.19
N GLN A 510 10.03 -16.11 -5.36
CA GLN A 510 11.33 -16.26 -4.66
C GLN A 510 11.18 -16.20 -3.14
N PHE A 511 10.27 -15.37 -2.64
CA PHE A 511 9.95 -15.32 -1.22
C PHE A 511 9.26 -16.62 -0.77
N ALA A 512 8.26 -17.10 -1.51
CA ALA A 512 7.54 -18.33 -1.19
C ALA A 512 8.46 -19.56 -1.23
N ASP A 513 9.40 -19.63 -2.18
CA ASP A 513 10.36 -20.74 -2.32
C ASP A 513 11.28 -20.91 -1.10
N GLN A 514 11.42 -19.87 -0.28
CA GLN A 514 12.15 -19.92 0.98
C GLN A 514 11.56 -20.95 1.96
N GLN A 515 10.26 -21.22 1.88
CA GLN A 515 9.60 -22.23 2.71
C GLN A 515 10.23 -23.62 2.54
N ASN A 516 10.68 -23.95 1.32
CA ASN A 516 11.28 -25.24 1.01
C ASN A 516 12.58 -25.47 1.80
N LYS A 517 13.28 -24.39 2.16
CA LYS A 517 14.48 -24.46 3.01
C LYS A 517 14.10 -24.74 4.46
N PHE A 518 12.98 -24.20 4.93
CA PHE A 518 12.46 -24.46 6.28
C PHE A 518 11.72 -25.78 6.43
N SER A 519 11.53 -26.56 5.37
CA SER A 519 11.06 -27.95 5.47
C SER A 519 12.20 -28.94 5.74
N GLN A 520 13.47 -28.51 5.63
CA GLN A 520 14.65 -29.33 5.86
C GLN A 520 15.16 -29.23 7.30
N ASP A 521 16.18 -30.03 7.64
CA ASP A 521 16.88 -29.94 8.91
C ASP A 521 17.40 -28.52 9.17
N ARG A 522 17.29 -28.08 10.42
CA ARG A 522 17.72 -26.74 10.83
C ARG A 522 19.22 -26.54 10.63
N VAL A 523 19.57 -25.43 9.98
CA VAL A 523 20.94 -24.90 9.97
C VAL A 523 21.05 -23.66 10.86
N ARG A 524 22.27 -23.33 11.30
CA ARG A 524 22.50 -22.26 12.31
C ARG A 524 22.16 -20.87 11.77
N GLU A 525 22.28 -20.70 10.46
CA GLU A 525 22.03 -19.48 9.71
C GLU A 525 20.52 -19.17 9.56
N ASP A 526 19.63 -20.12 9.86
CA ASP A 526 18.16 -19.98 9.70
C ASP A 526 17.58 -18.81 10.50
N CYS A 527 18.19 -18.41 11.63
CA CYS A 527 17.61 -17.40 12.52
C CYS A 527 17.42 -16.04 11.86
N GLU A 528 18.42 -15.55 11.15
CA GLU A 528 18.32 -14.24 10.50
C GLU A 528 17.30 -14.29 9.36
N VAL A 529 17.32 -15.39 8.62
CA VAL A 529 16.48 -15.64 7.45
C VAL A 529 15.00 -15.75 7.85
N ALA A 530 14.69 -16.56 8.88
CA ALA A 530 13.34 -16.72 9.40
C ALA A 530 12.82 -15.45 10.06
N THR A 531 13.69 -14.70 10.77
CA THR A 531 13.30 -13.42 11.37
C THR A 531 12.98 -12.38 10.30
N ALA A 532 13.79 -12.29 9.24
CA ALA A 532 13.53 -11.38 8.12
C ALA A 532 12.28 -11.78 7.33
N ALA A 533 12.01 -13.08 7.15
CA ALA A 533 10.79 -13.57 6.50
C ALA A 533 9.54 -13.24 7.32
N ALA A 534 9.59 -13.42 8.64
CA ALA A 534 8.52 -13.03 9.56
C ALA A 534 8.30 -11.50 9.58
N ALA A 535 9.33 -10.70 9.30
CA ALA A 535 9.19 -9.25 9.20
C ALA A 535 8.48 -8.76 7.92
N VAL A 536 8.20 -9.65 6.96
CA VAL A 536 7.39 -9.30 5.77
C VAL A 536 5.90 -9.41 6.12
N PRO A 537 5.10 -8.36 5.91
CA PRO A 537 3.65 -8.42 6.10
C PRO A 537 2.97 -8.93 4.82
N PHE A 538 2.51 -10.18 4.85
CA PHE A 538 1.76 -10.85 3.78
C PHE A 538 0.57 -11.62 4.37
N ALA A 539 -0.48 -11.84 3.56
CA ALA A 539 -1.77 -12.35 4.04
C ALA A 539 -1.84 -13.88 4.21
N ASP A 540 -0.97 -14.64 3.55
CA ASP A 540 -0.99 -16.12 3.63
C ASP A 540 -0.62 -16.62 5.04
N THR A 541 -1.66 -16.88 5.85
CA THR A 541 -1.51 -17.38 7.23
C THR A 541 -0.89 -18.78 7.30
N ARG A 542 -0.98 -19.58 6.24
CA ARG A 542 -0.36 -20.92 6.18
C ARG A 542 1.14 -20.81 6.03
N LEU A 543 1.62 -19.99 5.09
CA LEU A 543 3.04 -19.73 4.93
C LEU A 543 3.62 -19.07 6.19
N ARG A 544 2.88 -18.14 6.81
CA ARG A 544 3.31 -17.51 8.05
C ARG A 544 3.46 -18.49 9.22
N THR A 545 2.58 -19.49 9.29
CA THR A 545 2.63 -20.56 10.30
C THR A 545 3.93 -21.34 10.26
N LEU A 546 4.45 -21.64 9.05
CA LEU A 546 5.72 -22.33 8.87
C LEU A 546 6.91 -21.50 9.39
N PHE A 547 6.89 -20.18 9.19
CA PHE A 547 7.95 -19.31 9.72
C PHE A 547 7.92 -19.28 11.24
N TRP A 548 6.74 -19.24 11.86
CA TRP A 548 6.62 -19.29 13.30
C TRP A 548 7.10 -20.63 13.89
N GLU A 549 6.74 -21.77 13.28
CA GLU A 549 7.25 -23.09 13.71
C GLU A 549 8.78 -23.18 13.63
N ARG A 550 9.37 -22.62 12.57
CA ARG A 550 10.83 -22.53 12.43
C ARG A 550 11.45 -21.65 13.52
N LEU A 551 10.83 -20.53 13.87
CA LEU A 551 11.28 -19.64 14.93
C LEU A 551 11.15 -20.27 16.33
N GLU A 552 10.09 -21.05 16.59
CA GLU A 552 9.93 -21.85 17.80
C GLU A 552 11.04 -22.91 17.92
N THR A 553 11.38 -23.60 16.82
CA THR A 553 12.51 -24.55 16.79
C THR A 553 13.85 -23.86 17.10
N ILE A 554 14.03 -22.62 16.62
CA ILE A 554 15.23 -21.82 16.91
C ILE A 554 15.24 -21.36 18.37
N GLN A 555 14.08 -21.02 18.93
CA GLN A 555 13.92 -20.66 20.33
C GLN A 555 14.37 -21.78 21.27
N ASP A 556 13.97 -23.02 21.00
CA ASP A 556 14.36 -24.17 21.82
C ASP A 556 15.85 -24.46 21.71
N HIS A 557 16.40 -24.40 20.50
CA HIS A 557 17.84 -24.58 20.30
C HIS A 557 18.68 -23.51 20.99
N ASP A 558 18.24 -22.24 20.97
CA ASP A 558 18.93 -21.15 21.67
C ASP A 558 19.08 -21.43 23.17
N ARG A 559 18.03 -21.97 23.80
CA ARG A 559 18.03 -22.39 25.21
C ARG A 559 18.99 -23.54 25.44
N GLU A 560 18.99 -24.52 24.55
CA GLU A 560 19.92 -25.67 24.58
C GLU A 560 21.38 -25.21 24.51
N VAL A 561 21.73 -24.35 23.55
CA VAL A 561 23.10 -23.83 23.40
C VAL A 561 23.53 -23.04 24.63
N ALA A 562 22.64 -22.19 25.17
CA ALA A 562 22.91 -21.43 26.38
C ALA A 562 23.14 -22.33 27.60
N ALA A 563 22.41 -23.45 27.70
CA ALA A 563 22.54 -24.41 28.80
C ALA A 563 23.83 -25.24 28.72
N LYS A 564 24.25 -25.67 27.51
CA LYS A 564 25.46 -26.50 27.34
C LYS A 564 26.76 -25.71 27.46
N ALA A 565 26.77 -24.44 27.04
CA ALA A 565 27.95 -23.56 27.07
C ALA A 565 29.22 -24.16 26.42
N GLU A 566 29.05 -24.93 25.34
CA GLU A 566 30.15 -25.61 24.65
C GLU A 566 31.22 -24.62 24.14
N PRO A 567 32.52 -24.90 24.35
CA PRO A 567 33.59 -24.07 23.82
C PRO A 567 33.56 -24.00 22.30
N ALA A 568 33.73 -22.81 21.74
CA ALA A 568 33.94 -22.62 20.31
C ALA A 568 35.07 -21.63 20.03
N GLU A 569 35.81 -21.91 18.96
CA GLU A 569 36.84 -21.03 18.43
C GLU A 569 36.62 -20.87 16.92
N PRO A 570 36.09 -19.72 16.46
CA PRO A 570 35.85 -19.46 15.05
C PRO A 570 37.17 -19.42 14.26
N PRO A 571 37.30 -20.16 13.14
CA PRO A 571 38.47 -20.09 12.27
C PRO A 571 38.73 -18.67 11.74
N SER A 572 40.00 -18.31 11.52
CA SER A 572 40.40 -17.00 10.97
C SER A 572 39.76 -16.70 9.61
N GLU A 573 39.67 -17.69 8.73
CA GLU A 573 39.02 -17.54 7.42
C GLU A 573 37.54 -17.17 7.52
N LYS A 574 36.85 -17.66 8.55
CA LYS A 574 35.44 -17.31 8.80
C LYS A 574 35.27 -15.85 9.23
N LYS A 575 36.32 -15.23 9.81
CA LYS A 575 36.32 -13.78 10.09
C LYS A 575 36.35 -12.96 8.80
N LYS A 576 37.09 -13.38 7.78
CA LYS A 576 37.13 -12.70 6.48
C LYS A 576 35.80 -12.84 5.74
N GLU A 577 35.23 -14.05 5.71
CA GLU A 577 33.91 -14.30 5.10
C GLU A 577 32.81 -13.44 5.76
N ALA A 578 32.82 -13.28 7.09
CA ALA A 578 31.86 -12.44 7.79
C ALA A 578 31.91 -10.97 7.38
N VAL A 579 33.11 -10.42 7.13
CA VAL A 579 33.28 -9.04 6.63
C VAL A 579 32.73 -8.91 5.21
N GLN A 580 33.03 -9.87 4.32
CA GLN A 580 32.50 -9.89 2.95
C GLN A 580 30.97 -9.96 2.94
N LEU A 581 30.39 -10.83 3.76
CA LEU A 581 28.95 -10.96 3.89
C LEU A 581 28.32 -9.65 4.37
N ARG A 582 28.90 -9.00 5.39
CA ARG A 582 28.43 -7.71 5.90
C ARG A 582 28.49 -6.61 4.84
N TYR A 583 29.59 -6.56 4.09
CA TYR A 583 29.72 -5.63 2.98
C TYR A 583 28.60 -5.84 1.96
N ARG A 584 28.41 -7.09 1.50
CA ARG A 584 27.35 -7.43 0.54
C ARG A 584 25.96 -7.04 1.06
N ARG A 585 25.67 -7.27 2.34
CA ARG A 585 24.42 -6.82 2.98
C ARG A 585 24.25 -5.32 2.92
N ALA A 586 25.30 -4.56 3.24
CA ALA A 586 25.26 -3.11 3.19
C ALA A 586 25.03 -2.59 1.77
N GLN A 587 25.62 -3.25 0.76
CA GLN A 587 25.35 -2.93 -0.65
C GLN A 587 23.88 -3.16 -1.01
N VAL A 588 23.34 -4.34 -0.67
CA VAL A 588 21.94 -4.67 -0.97
C VAL A 588 21.00 -3.70 -0.25
N GLN A 589 21.21 -3.44 1.05
CA GLN A 589 20.45 -2.45 1.80
C GLN A 589 20.51 -1.06 1.15
N GLY A 590 21.69 -0.62 0.72
CA GLY A 590 21.88 0.66 0.03
C GLY A 590 21.13 0.75 -1.29
N LEU A 591 21.29 -0.27 -2.15
CA LEU A 591 20.61 -0.32 -3.46
C LEU A 591 19.09 -0.36 -3.30
N MET A 592 18.60 -1.13 -2.32
CA MET A 592 17.17 -1.23 -2.04
C MET A 592 16.61 0.08 -1.47
N ALA A 593 17.35 0.75 -0.57
CA ALA A 593 16.96 2.06 -0.04
C ALA A 593 16.90 3.14 -1.13
N LEU A 594 17.91 3.15 -2.00
CA LEU A 594 18.02 4.08 -3.11
C LEU A 594 16.93 3.83 -4.15
N GLY A 595 16.70 2.56 -4.51
CA GLY A 595 15.64 2.14 -5.43
C GLY A 595 14.25 2.48 -4.92
N ALA A 596 13.97 2.27 -3.63
CA ALA A 596 12.69 2.61 -3.01
C ALA A 596 12.38 4.11 -3.07
N LEU A 597 13.37 4.98 -2.85
CA LEU A 597 13.22 6.44 -3.04
C LEU A 597 12.98 6.81 -4.50
N GLY A 598 13.70 6.16 -5.41
CA GLY A 598 13.65 6.42 -6.84
C GLY A 598 14.34 7.73 -7.25
N ARG A 599 14.83 7.75 -8.48
CA ARG A 599 15.62 8.87 -9.01
C ARG A 599 14.89 10.21 -8.98
N ALA A 600 13.61 10.21 -9.33
CA ALA A 600 12.84 11.44 -9.47
C ALA A 600 12.56 12.18 -8.15
N TRP A 601 12.66 11.50 -7.00
CA TRP A 601 12.66 12.16 -5.68
C TRP A 601 14.10 12.47 -5.25
N PHE A 602 15.02 11.54 -5.48
CA PHE A 602 16.40 11.67 -5.04
C PHE A 602 17.12 12.89 -5.62
N ASP A 603 16.84 13.18 -6.89
CA ASP A 603 17.42 14.28 -7.67
C ASP A 603 16.47 15.51 -7.73
N GLU A 604 15.50 15.63 -6.82
CA GLU A 604 14.60 16.79 -6.79
C GLU A 604 15.42 18.10 -6.61
N PRO A 605 15.02 19.23 -7.25
CA PRO A 605 15.78 20.49 -7.18
C PRO A 605 16.13 20.99 -5.77
N GLY A 606 15.35 20.62 -4.74
CA GLY A 606 15.66 20.90 -3.33
C GLY A 606 16.98 20.30 -2.84
N PHE A 607 17.51 19.29 -3.53
CA PHE A 607 18.75 18.59 -3.20
C PHE A 607 19.91 18.88 -4.17
N LYS A 608 19.82 19.93 -4.99
CA LYS A 608 20.83 20.23 -6.05
C LYS A 608 22.28 20.32 -5.55
N ASP A 609 22.50 20.71 -4.30
CA ASP A 609 23.83 20.87 -3.70
C ASP A 609 24.36 19.54 -3.09
N GLN A 610 23.56 18.48 -3.18
CA GLN A 610 23.87 17.15 -2.68
C GLN A 610 24.28 16.23 -3.84
N VAL A 611 24.87 15.10 -3.48
CA VAL A 611 25.25 14.04 -4.42
C VAL A 611 23.99 13.44 -5.07
N ASP A 612 24.05 13.20 -6.38
CA ASP A 612 22.93 12.69 -7.17
C ASP A 612 22.74 11.16 -7.03
N PHE A 613 21.67 10.65 -7.64
CA PHE A 613 21.27 9.24 -7.59
C PHE A 613 22.36 8.29 -8.11
N GLU A 614 22.97 8.59 -9.26
CA GLU A 614 23.94 7.69 -9.89
C GLU A 614 25.28 7.70 -9.13
N GLN A 615 25.75 8.87 -8.71
CA GLN A 615 26.94 8.99 -7.88
C GLN A 615 26.75 8.25 -6.54
N THR A 616 25.57 8.33 -5.94
CA THR A 616 25.24 7.56 -4.72
C THR A 616 25.27 6.06 -4.99
N ARG A 617 24.71 5.61 -6.12
CA ARG A 617 24.74 4.21 -6.55
C ARG A 617 26.17 3.70 -6.76
N GLU A 618 27.03 4.47 -7.41
CA GLU A 618 28.44 4.14 -7.62
C GLU A 618 29.20 3.98 -6.30
N ARG A 619 28.93 4.84 -5.31
CA ARG A 619 29.49 4.69 -3.95
C ARG A 619 29.08 3.39 -3.29
N ILE A 620 27.83 2.96 -3.46
CA ILE A 620 27.34 1.68 -2.92
C ILE A 620 28.04 0.49 -3.59
N LEU A 621 28.29 0.58 -4.90
CA LEU A 621 28.89 -0.49 -5.68
C LEU A 621 30.43 -0.52 -5.66
N SER A 622 31.06 0.47 -5.02
CA SER A 622 32.52 0.64 -5.01
C SER A 622 33.25 -0.58 -4.43
N PRO A 623 34.14 -1.27 -5.18
CA PRO A 623 34.71 -2.54 -4.76
C PRO A 623 35.54 -2.44 -3.47
N ILE A 624 35.63 -3.55 -2.72
CA ILE A 624 36.59 -3.66 -1.61
C ILE A 624 38.00 -3.71 -2.22
N ALA A 625 38.86 -2.75 -1.86
CA ALA A 625 40.27 -2.75 -2.28
C ALA A 625 41.03 -3.97 -1.72
N GLU A 626 41.97 -4.50 -2.50
CA GLU A 626 42.69 -5.76 -2.18
C GLU A 626 43.74 -5.62 -1.06
N THR A 627 44.16 -4.40 -0.72
CA THR A 627 45.19 -4.18 0.30
C THR A 627 44.59 -4.14 1.72
N GLU A 628 45.22 -4.77 2.72
CA GLU A 628 44.69 -4.85 4.10
C GLU A 628 44.40 -3.47 4.76
N ASN A 629 45.14 -2.42 4.38
CA ASN A 629 44.94 -1.07 4.91
C ASN A 629 43.76 -0.33 4.25
N GLU A 630 43.46 -0.60 2.98
CA GLU A 630 42.34 0.02 2.23
C GLU A 630 41.06 -0.83 2.25
N ALA A 631 41.17 -2.16 2.41
CA ALA A 631 40.08 -3.06 2.73
C ALA A 631 39.35 -2.65 4.03
N ARG A 632 40.01 -1.89 4.92
CA ARG A 632 39.41 -1.28 6.11
C ARG A 632 38.59 -0.01 5.83
N ALA A 633 38.47 0.45 4.58
CA ALA A 633 37.84 1.72 4.18
C ALA A 633 36.52 1.58 3.39
N TRP A 634 36.08 0.37 2.99
CA TRP A 634 34.84 0.17 2.21
C TRP A 634 33.62 0.85 2.84
N TRP A 635 33.55 0.84 4.17
CA TRP A 635 32.44 1.40 4.95
C TRP A 635 32.28 2.90 4.77
N LYS A 636 33.34 3.63 4.40
CA LYS A 636 33.26 5.10 4.20
C LYS A 636 32.35 5.45 3.04
N GLN A 637 32.48 4.73 1.93
CA GLN A 637 31.65 4.94 0.74
C GLN A 637 30.19 4.61 1.05
N ILE A 638 29.96 3.49 1.74
CA ILE A 638 28.64 3.08 2.20
C ILE A 638 28.03 4.10 3.19
N ALA A 639 28.80 4.61 4.14
CA ALA A 639 28.34 5.61 5.10
C ALA A 639 27.95 6.93 4.40
N GLN A 640 28.78 7.41 3.47
CA GLN A 640 28.49 8.63 2.70
C GLN A 640 27.25 8.48 1.79
N ALA A 641 27.08 7.30 1.18
CA ALA A 641 25.85 6.97 0.47
C ALA A 641 24.65 6.94 1.41
N GLY A 642 24.84 6.34 2.59
CA GLY A 642 23.88 6.30 3.68
C GLY A 642 23.42 7.68 4.13
N ASP A 643 24.33 8.62 4.36
CA ASP A 643 24.02 10.01 4.72
C ASP A 643 23.12 10.67 3.66
N SER A 644 23.46 10.47 2.39
CA SER A 644 22.70 11.01 1.25
C SER A 644 21.29 10.43 1.20
N ILE A 645 21.16 9.10 1.34
CA ILE A 645 19.88 8.38 1.38
C ILE A 645 19.04 8.78 2.59
N GLY A 646 19.64 8.82 3.78
CA GLY A 646 18.96 9.16 5.03
C GLY A 646 18.41 10.57 5.02
N LEU A 647 19.12 11.53 4.42
CA LEU A 647 18.61 12.89 4.20
C LEU A 647 17.30 12.88 3.41
N ARG A 648 17.22 12.13 2.30
CA ARG A 648 16.01 12.07 1.45
C ARG A 648 14.87 11.36 2.15
N TRP A 649 15.13 10.29 2.89
CA TRP A 649 14.11 9.61 3.69
C TRP A 649 13.51 10.53 4.75
N ARG A 650 14.35 11.24 5.51
CA ARG A 650 13.90 12.17 6.55
C ARG A 650 13.15 13.39 6.01
N SER A 651 13.40 13.76 4.75
CA SER A 651 12.75 14.90 4.10
C SER A 651 11.35 14.59 3.60
N LEU A 652 10.97 13.32 3.41
CA LEU A 652 9.63 12.94 2.91
C LEU A 652 8.49 13.44 3.80
N ALA A 653 8.56 13.22 5.12
CA ALA A 653 7.50 13.60 6.04
C ALA A 653 7.28 15.12 6.12
N PRO A 654 8.34 15.95 6.32
CA PRO A 654 8.21 17.41 6.26
C PRO A 654 7.63 17.92 4.93
N GLU A 655 8.04 17.34 3.81
CA GLU A 655 7.57 17.78 2.48
C GLU A 655 6.11 17.40 2.21
N ILE A 656 5.65 16.27 2.74
CA ILE A 656 4.21 15.94 2.74
C ILE A 656 3.44 16.94 3.61
N ASP A 657 3.94 17.24 4.81
CA ASP A 657 3.28 18.17 5.74
C ASP A 657 3.20 19.59 5.17
N GLU A 658 4.28 20.09 4.59
CA GLU A 658 4.33 21.40 3.92
C GLU A 658 3.35 21.47 2.74
N ALA A 659 3.29 20.41 1.92
CA ALA A 659 2.35 20.33 0.81
C ALA A 659 0.88 20.32 1.26
N LEU A 660 0.59 19.85 2.49
CA LEU A 660 -0.74 19.82 3.08
C LEU A 660 -1.11 21.10 3.84
N THR A 661 -0.16 21.74 4.52
CA THR A 661 -0.42 22.80 5.51
C THR A 661 0.02 24.20 5.08
N GLY A 662 0.77 24.33 3.97
CA GLY A 662 1.35 25.61 3.55
C GLY A 662 0.37 26.79 3.56
N GLU A 663 0.75 27.87 4.27
CA GLU A 663 -0.09 29.03 4.63
C GLU A 663 -0.75 29.75 3.44
N ASP A 664 -0.15 29.66 2.24
CA ASP A 664 -0.68 30.27 1.02
C ASP A 664 -1.91 29.56 0.45
N SER A 665 -2.33 28.42 0.99
CA SER A 665 -3.41 27.60 0.40
C SER A 665 -4.74 28.34 0.25
N SER A 666 -5.04 29.30 1.12
CA SER A 666 -6.27 30.12 1.02
C SER A 666 -6.23 31.10 -0.16
N ARG A 667 -5.06 31.66 -0.50
CA ARG A 667 -4.85 32.69 -1.54
C ARG A 667 -4.25 32.18 -2.84
N ALA A 668 -3.62 31.01 -2.84
CA ALA A 668 -2.97 30.42 -4.01
C ALA A 668 -4.00 30.01 -5.07
N GLU A 669 -3.58 30.05 -6.33
CA GLU A 669 -4.36 29.55 -7.46
C GLU A 669 -4.69 28.06 -7.26
N LEU A 670 -5.91 27.66 -7.66
CA LEU A 670 -6.41 26.29 -7.46
C LEU A 670 -5.47 25.23 -8.07
N ARG A 671 -4.83 25.55 -9.19
CA ARG A 671 -3.86 24.67 -9.87
C ARG A 671 -2.63 24.40 -9.01
N ILE A 672 -2.07 25.41 -8.35
CA ILE A 672 -0.91 25.27 -7.46
C ILE A 672 -1.26 24.34 -6.29
N VAL A 673 -2.45 24.49 -5.73
CA VAL A 673 -2.95 23.63 -4.65
C VAL A 673 -3.10 22.18 -5.12
N GLN A 674 -3.58 21.96 -6.35
CA GLN A 674 -3.69 20.61 -6.93
C GLN A 674 -2.32 19.94 -7.12
N ASP A 675 -1.34 20.66 -7.68
CA ASP A 675 0.01 20.13 -7.90
C ASP A 675 0.69 19.75 -6.57
N ARG A 676 0.44 20.52 -5.50
CA ARG A 676 0.90 20.18 -4.14
C ARG A 676 0.28 18.89 -3.61
N PHE A 677 -1.04 18.72 -3.70
CA PHE A 677 -1.69 17.48 -3.26
C PHE A 677 -1.27 16.26 -4.07
N LYS A 678 -1.04 16.43 -5.37
CA LYS A 678 -0.47 15.41 -6.23
C LYS A 678 0.94 15.01 -5.80
N LYS A 679 1.81 15.99 -5.50
CA LYS A 679 3.14 15.73 -4.91
C LYS A 679 3.01 14.98 -3.57
N ALA A 680 2.12 15.43 -2.69
CA ALA A 680 1.91 14.80 -1.38
C ALA A 680 1.39 13.36 -1.49
N ASP A 681 0.47 13.05 -2.40
CA ASP A 681 0.03 11.66 -2.69
C ASP A 681 1.22 10.81 -3.16
N ARG A 682 2.02 11.32 -4.12
CA ARG A 682 3.20 10.61 -4.61
C ARG A 682 4.21 10.30 -3.51
N LEU A 683 4.55 11.28 -2.67
CA LEU A 683 5.49 11.09 -1.56
C LEU A 683 4.90 10.20 -0.46
N GLY A 684 3.58 10.29 -0.21
CA GLY A 684 2.85 9.40 0.70
C GLY A 684 2.87 7.94 0.26
N ARG A 685 2.99 7.69 -1.06
CA ARG A 685 3.25 6.35 -1.63
C ARG A 685 4.73 5.95 -1.61
N LEU A 686 5.66 6.78 -1.13
CA LEU A 686 7.08 6.43 -0.97
C LEU A 686 7.48 6.28 0.49
N ILE A 687 6.85 7.04 1.38
CA ILE A 687 7.18 7.05 2.81
C ILE A 687 7.10 5.64 3.42
N ASP A 688 8.04 5.36 4.31
CA ASP A 688 8.14 4.09 4.97
C ASP A 688 7.14 3.97 6.14
N GLY A 689 6.62 2.76 6.36
CA GLY A 689 5.64 2.51 7.43
C GLY A 689 6.16 2.78 8.84
N GLY A 690 7.47 2.68 9.08
CA GLY A 690 8.05 3.03 10.37
C GLY A 690 8.68 4.43 10.42
N ALA A 691 8.46 5.27 9.41
CA ALA A 691 8.89 6.67 9.47
C ALA A 691 8.22 7.39 10.67
N PRO A 692 8.82 8.49 11.19
CA PRO A 692 8.17 9.32 12.19
C PRO A 692 6.75 9.69 11.77
N ALA A 693 5.84 9.75 12.74
CA ALA A 693 4.45 10.12 12.48
C ALA A 693 4.41 11.50 11.81
N VAL A 694 3.83 11.57 10.61
CA VAL A 694 3.38 12.82 10.02
C VAL A 694 2.22 13.32 10.88
N LEU A 695 2.17 14.63 11.14
CA LEU A 695 1.09 15.27 11.90
C LEU A 695 -0.27 14.71 11.45
N GLU A 696 -1.07 14.23 12.41
CA GLU A 696 -2.31 13.52 12.12
C GLU A 696 -3.36 14.50 11.58
N SER A 697 -3.35 14.72 10.27
CA SER A 697 -4.53 15.23 9.58
C SER A 697 -5.65 14.20 9.71
N LYS A 698 -6.90 14.68 9.82
CA LYS A 698 -8.09 13.81 9.85
C LYS A 698 -8.21 12.93 8.58
N ILE A 699 -7.60 13.35 7.47
CA ILE A 699 -7.63 12.66 6.17
C ILE A 699 -6.21 12.70 5.58
N GLU A 700 -5.70 11.57 5.06
CA GLU A 700 -4.40 11.50 4.38
C GLU A 700 -4.39 12.32 3.08
N ALA A 701 -3.20 12.75 2.63
CA ALA A 701 -2.97 13.40 1.34
C ALA A 701 -3.66 12.67 0.17
N THR A 702 -3.52 11.34 0.11
CA THR A 702 -4.18 10.48 -0.88
C THR A 702 -5.70 10.62 -0.86
N GLY A 703 -6.30 10.65 0.34
CA GLY A 703 -7.74 10.83 0.52
C GLY A 703 -8.21 12.22 0.07
N ILE A 704 -7.44 13.27 0.36
CA ILE A 704 -7.71 14.64 -0.10
C ILE A 704 -7.62 14.73 -1.63
N TYR A 705 -6.57 14.16 -2.23
CA TYR A 705 -6.39 14.16 -3.67
C TYR A 705 -7.47 13.33 -4.38
N ARG A 706 -7.90 12.20 -3.79
CA ARG A 706 -9.06 11.43 -4.26
C ARG A 706 -10.35 12.26 -4.26
N GLN A 707 -10.63 13.01 -3.19
CA GLN A 707 -11.80 13.91 -3.14
C GLN A 707 -11.79 14.93 -4.28
N LYS A 708 -10.62 15.51 -4.58
CA LYS A 708 -10.47 16.44 -5.70
C LYS A 708 -10.69 15.77 -7.06
N ARG A 709 -10.17 14.57 -7.28
CA ARG A 709 -10.42 13.83 -8.53
C ARG A 709 -11.89 13.50 -8.72
N VAL A 710 -12.58 13.14 -7.64
CA VAL A 710 -14.04 12.94 -7.65
C VAL A 710 -14.77 14.24 -7.92
N TYR A 711 -14.35 15.36 -7.33
CA TYR A 711 -14.88 16.68 -7.66
C TYR A 711 -14.84 16.95 -9.17
N ASP A 712 -13.69 16.75 -9.81
CA ASP A 712 -13.55 17.00 -11.26
C ASP A 712 -14.40 16.06 -12.12
N LEU A 713 -14.48 14.79 -11.71
CA LEU A 713 -15.38 13.81 -12.32
C LEU A 713 -16.84 14.28 -12.25
N LEU A 714 -17.29 14.75 -11.08
CA LEU A 714 -18.66 15.25 -10.90
C LEU A 714 -18.93 16.49 -11.75
N ILE A 715 -18.00 17.46 -11.80
CA ILE A 715 -18.15 18.63 -12.68
C ILE A 715 -18.32 18.21 -14.14
N TRP A 716 -17.51 17.27 -14.60
CA TRP A 716 -17.62 16.73 -15.96
C TRP A 716 -18.94 15.97 -16.19
N LEU A 717 -19.40 15.16 -15.23
CA LEU A 717 -20.69 14.47 -15.34
C LEU A 717 -21.88 15.45 -15.34
N ALA A 718 -21.80 16.55 -14.58
CA ALA A 718 -22.82 17.61 -14.61
C ALA A 718 -22.87 18.28 -15.99
N GLU A 719 -21.71 18.52 -16.60
CA GLU A 719 -21.62 19.07 -17.95
C GLU A 719 -22.16 18.09 -19.01
N ARG A 720 -21.86 16.79 -18.88
CA ARG A 720 -22.47 15.74 -19.73
C ARG A 720 -23.99 15.75 -19.64
N ALA A 721 -24.54 15.81 -18.43
CA ALA A 721 -25.98 15.86 -18.21
C ALA A 721 -26.61 17.10 -18.85
N TRP A 722 -25.98 18.27 -18.70
CA TRP A 722 -26.42 19.53 -19.32
C TRP A 722 -26.43 19.43 -20.86
N ARG A 723 -25.37 18.91 -21.48
CA ARG A 723 -25.25 18.75 -22.94
C ARG A 723 -26.26 17.78 -23.54
N ASP A 724 -26.84 16.90 -22.74
CA ASP A 724 -27.85 15.93 -23.20
C ASP A 724 -29.23 16.54 -23.44
N HIS A 725 -29.53 17.73 -22.89
CA HIS A 725 -30.74 18.51 -23.19
C HIS A 725 -32.10 17.77 -23.09
N TRP A 726 -32.17 16.66 -22.33
CA TRP A 726 -33.44 15.95 -22.11
C TRP A 726 -34.45 16.79 -21.31
N PHE A 727 -35.66 16.91 -21.87
CA PHE A 727 -36.81 17.53 -21.21
C PHE A 727 -37.55 16.54 -20.32
N ASP A 728 -38.34 17.05 -19.38
CA ASP A 728 -39.09 16.22 -18.46
C ASP A 728 -40.20 15.38 -19.14
N ASP A 729 -40.58 14.26 -18.52
CA ASP A 729 -41.68 13.45 -19.01
C ASP A 729 -43.04 14.15 -18.80
N ASP A 730 -43.15 15.00 -17.78
CA ASP A 730 -44.25 15.97 -17.62
C ASP A 730 -43.98 17.24 -18.44
N ALA A 731 -44.81 17.48 -19.46
CA ALA A 731 -44.74 18.69 -20.27
C ALA A 731 -45.02 19.99 -19.48
N ARG A 732 -45.55 19.89 -18.25
CA ARG A 732 -45.81 21.01 -17.33
C ARG A 732 -44.68 21.24 -16.33
N ALA A 733 -43.64 20.41 -16.33
CA ALA A 733 -42.52 20.57 -15.42
C ALA A 733 -41.85 21.94 -15.61
N ILE A 734 -41.69 22.68 -14.51
CA ILE A 734 -41.10 24.03 -14.51
C ILE A 734 -39.61 23.98 -14.89
N LYS A 735 -38.93 22.87 -14.63
CA LYS A 735 -37.51 22.67 -14.93
C LYS A 735 -37.35 21.43 -15.81
N PRO A 736 -36.52 21.49 -16.87
CA PRO A 736 -36.22 20.32 -17.68
C PRO A 736 -35.37 19.31 -16.90
N TYR A 737 -35.42 18.04 -17.29
CA TYR A 737 -34.73 16.94 -16.61
C TYR A 737 -33.22 17.18 -16.50
N TYR A 738 -32.55 17.60 -17.58
CA TYR A 738 -31.10 17.84 -17.58
C TYR A 738 -30.67 18.82 -16.48
N ARG A 739 -31.48 19.84 -16.19
CA ARG A 739 -31.21 20.84 -15.16
C ARG A 739 -31.31 20.24 -13.78
N ALA A 740 -32.33 19.42 -13.51
CA ALA A 740 -32.48 18.75 -12.22
C ALA A 740 -31.35 17.75 -11.96
N ALA A 741 -30.99 16.95 -12.97
CA ALA A 741 -29.91 15.97 -12.88
C ALA A 741 -28.54 16.67 -12.71
N GLY A 742 -28.22 17.64 -13.56
CA GLY A 742 -26.96 18.38 -13.50
C GLY A 742 -26.76 19.11 -12.16
N LEU A 743 -27.81 19.74 -11.62
CA LEU A 743 -27.73 20.44 -10.33
C LEU A 743 -27.42 19.51 -9.15
N ARG A 744 -27.97 18.29 -9.11
CA ARG A 744 -27.62 17.32 -8.04
C ARG A 744 -26.14 16.93 -8.08
N ILE A 745 -25.61 16.71 -9.27
CA ILE A 745 -24.18 16.38 -9.46
C ILE A 745 -23.31 17.57 -9.06
N ALA A 746 -23.65 18.78 -9.52
CA ALA A 746 -22.91 20.00 -9.19
C ALA A 746 -23.00 20.39 -7.71
N ASN A 747 -24.11 20.08 -7.04
CA ASN A 747 -24.25 20.26 -5.58
C ASN A 747 -23.31 19.34 -4.80
N ASP A 748 -23.29 18.06 -5.16
CA ASP A 748 -22.38 17.09 -4.55
C ASP A 748 -20.91 17.42 -4.84
N ALA A 749 -20.59 17.89 -6.05
CA ALA A 749 -19.26 18.45 -6.35
C ALA A 749 -18.93 19.58 -5.37
N GLY A 750 -19.83 20.55 -5.17
CA GLY A 750 -19.64 21.64 -4.21
C GLY A 750 -19.33 21.20 -2.77
N LYS A 751 -19.77 20.01 -2.34
CA LYS A 751 -19.47 19.45 -1.00
C LYS A 751 -18.04 18.88 -0.89
N LEU A 752 -17.40 18.59 -2.02
CA LEU A 752 -16.02 18.13 -2.11
C LEU A 752 -15.04 19.23 -2.52
N ALA A 753 -15.52 20.44 -2.79
CA ALA A 753 -14.69 21.56 -3.18
C ALA A 753 -13.63 21.86 -2.10
N LEU A 754 -12.39 22.07 -2.54
CA LEU A 754 -11.26 22.36 -1.65
C LEU A 754 -11.34 23.78 -1.06
N LYS A 755 -12.09 24.69 -1.71
CA LYS A 755 -12.34 26.06 -1.27
C LYS A 755 -13.84 26.34 -1.29
N SER A 756 -14.31 27.20 -0.38
CA SER A 756 -15.71 27.63 -0.31
C SER A 756 -16.18 28.43 -1.53
N SER A 757 -15.24 29.05 -2.27
CA SER A 757 -15.49 29.84 -3.47
C SER A 757 -14.92 29.18 -4.73
N ASP A 758 -15.25 27.91 -4.98
CA ASP A 758 -14.80 27.21 -6.19
C ASP A 758 -15.59 27.68 -7.43
N PRO A 759 -14.93 28.29 -8.44
CA PRO A 759 -15.61 28.89 -9.58
C PRO A 759 -16.25 27.85 -10.51
N ASP A 760 -15.77 26.60 -10.54
CA ASP A 760 -16.24 25.61 -11.51
C ASP A 760 -17.62 25.06 -11.12
N ALA A 761 -17.81 24.68 -9.85
CA ALA A 761 -19.12 24.28 -9.35
C ALA A 761 -20.13 25.43 -9.39
N ALA A 762 -19.70 26.66 -9.12
CA ALA A 762 -20.56 27.83 -9.22
C ALA A 762 -20.99 28.10 -10.67
N ARG A 763 -20.04 28.09 -11.60
CA ARG A 763 -20.29 28.22 -13.04
C ARG A 763 -21.22 27.12 -13.55
N MET A 764 -21.00 25.86 -13.14
CA MET A 764 -21.87 24.75 -13.54
C MET A 764 -23.28 24.82 -12.97
N LYS A 765 -23.50 25.56 -11.87
CA LYS A 765 -24.85 25.82 -11.34
C LYS A 765 -25.54 27.01 -12.02
N GLU A 766 -24.75 27.92 -12.59
CA GLU A 766 -25.24 29.09 -13.33
C GLU A 766 -25.68 28.72 -14.76
N LEU A 767 -24.91 27.85 -15.43
CA LEU A 767 -25.29 27.19 -16.69
C LEU A 767 -26.52 26.31 -16.52
#